data_AF-A0A814HJB2-F1
#
_entry.id   AF-A0A814HJB2-F1
#
_cell.length_a   1.000
_cell.length_b   1.000
_cell.length_c   1.000
_cell.angle_alpha   90.00
_cell.angle_beta   90.00
_cell.angle_gamma   90.00
#
_symmetry.space_group_name_H-M   'P 1'
#
loop_
_entity.id
_entity.type
_entity.pdbx_description
1 polymer ?
#
loop_
_entity_poly.entity_id
_entity_poly.type
_entity_poly.pdbx_seq_one_letter_code
_entity_poly.pdbx_strand_id
1 'polypeptide(L)'
;MILGDENKKIMQPTSDLHNLIGQTLSMIITPDQQLINKGQQQLASLELLETYTLVLTEISVDNKIPISIRQLAGVLLRKYISKHWTRNIENFIEPEVPEEIKCQIRKILPSGLQEPNHRLRVGLACVISAVAEWDCPEAWPELLPYLINSLKSQNKSLVHGTVRVLTEIVRDLDDKQIQVFIPLLLPEMYRLIISHEQFNIRIRTRCVSIFTLCISLVHDIATYEKQTCLTYIVPFLSPYCDALKKFLVTSDSHACDTGFRIEIIRAFTLLFKSFPKLMQQEASTILQSVWNCLTQNTENYVATVIYKHGDMDAAVDSDGETLSFECLIYSLFEFVQYDSWSKNVSRYVEDESDDSFSHSVRLSALELLLSITSEFKREAGVGLWKSVHRHLSHAETLKSNQSPRWWKLHEACLLAMGRCKQLLTDMLLAGFVQIDLDAFVKQVPLADLNQFEYPYLVCQAALFAGRFSRSMSAEINTAFLDGICHLLMHAQHPIISLSSLRAFYYYCEELGIEQTTDILKYLPSIFDGILLTLSRIPQSTYIWPLESLAILISVDEPFVASVEDRLSTLAIEMFVRYVNDPLINSETTAIIKGLVHNNLVTNLIQERLIPVVESICYTEEQQKQQKIATNLPPAVLDLLTTVLRSMDPPINRLLMEKTFPIVLHLLLTSDDQQILLNGGECLCAFLSCASKEVLEHPNSTVYILQILAKFLNPKMSENCCTFVGKLIRSFIRVIGNNQLSLGDTLVQILKAVLAKLQGSSILTVQQSLIVVFAHLIHSNIDDVINFLTSMPGPNGGSAFDFVMQEWTMKQHLFYGPYDIKVSIIALSCLLEHAMTNNDVRFQTLVVPGDQVIYQSSLSNHQGGPSFRTRSKTTKMPEQWTSVPLVVKLFKILVLELQNQINTRKELKDEADYNDDSDLEDDSDDGGEENSNGGEDEGKETMNGSNAKMKSSLNEDETASLSKEDEITKYLNRYDNLLDDVFDMEFFNEKDPDALLSPIMQIDLLEYLKERIRHYALHPWFAFFRLHLNLMEKQALQKIGINVN
;
A
#
# COMPACT_ATOMS: atom_id res chain seq x y z
N MET A 1 58.23 7.93 29.46
CA MET A 1 59.48 7.47 30.10
C MET A 1 59.42 5.95 30.14
N ILE A 2 60.23 5.15 29.48
CA ILE A 2 61.54 5.26 28.84
C ILE A 2 61.48 4.28 27.66
N LEU A 3 61.89 4.69 26.46
CA LEU A 3 62.67 3.84 25.54
C LEU A 3 63.47 4.82 24.68
N GLY A 4 64.77 4.84 24.94
CA GLY A 4 65.71 5.77 24.36
C GLY A 4 66.08 5.46 22.92
N ASP A 5 66.55 6.52 22.26
CA ASP A 5 67.54 6.49 21.20
C ASP A 5 68.61 5.42 21.46
N GLU A 6 68.66 4.37 20.64
CA GLU A 6 69.87 3.70 20.16
C GLU A 6 69.49 2.46 19.33
N ASN A 7 69.18 2.68 18.05
CA ASN A 7 69.53 1.77 16.94
C ASN A 7 69.07 2.37 15.60
N LYS A 8 69.76 3.43 15.18
CA LYS A 8 69.83 3.81 13.76
C LYS A 8 70.66 2.76 13.02
N LYS A 9 70.04 1.64 12.66
CA LYS A 9 70.41 0.89 11.45
C LYS A 9 69.32 1.15 10.43
N ILE A 10 69.72 1.79 9.35
CA ILE A 10 68.90 2.16 8.21
C ILE A 10 68.26 0.88 7.64
N MET A 11 67.01 0.61 8.02
CA MET A 11 66.13 -0.32 7.31
C MET A 11 65.67 0.38 6.05
N GLN A 12 65.74 -0.28 4.89
CA GLN A 12 65.17 0.27 3.66
C GLN A 12 63.64 0.24 3.84
N PRO A 13 62.97 1.41 3.95
CA PRO A 13 61.65 1.50 4.59
C PRO A 13 60.52 0.78 3.83
N THR A 14 60.70 0.45 2.54
CA THR A 14 59.69 -0.24 1.72
C THR A 14 59.87 -1.76 1.68
N SER A 15 61.10 -2.27 1.56
CA SER A 15 61.34 -3.73 1.43
C SER A 15 61.07 -4.49 2.72
N ASP A 16 61.42 -3.89 3.86
CA ASP A 16 61.29 -4.55 5.15
C ASP A 16 59.83 -4.58 5.64
N LEU A 17 59.06 -3.52 5.35
CA LEU A 17 57.63 -3.47 5.63
C LEU A 17 56.85 -4.44 4.74
N HIS A 18 57.22 -4.55 3.46
CA HIS A 18 56.66 -5.53 2.53
C HIS A 18 56.86 -6.97 3.03
N ASN A 19 58.06 -7.30 3.52
CA ASN A 19 58.34 -8.61 4.10
C ASN A 19 57.56 -8.85 5.42
N LEU A 20 57.44 -7.82 6.27
CA LEU A 20 56.72 -7.91 7.53
C LEU A 20 55.22 -8.16 7.31
N ILE A 21 54.57 -7.37 6.45
CA ILE A 21 53.14 -7.56 6.12
C ILE A 21 52.92 -8.93 5.48
N GLY A 22 53.78 -9.35 4.55
CA GLY A 22 53.71 -10.69 3.95
C GLY A 22 53.79 -11.83 4.97
N GLN A 23 54.68 -11.70 5.97
CA GLN A 23 54.78 -12.67 7.09
C GLN A 23 53.54 -12.64 7.99
N THR A 24 53.02 -11.46 8.32
CA THR A 24 51.78 -11.31 9.12
C THR A 24 50.57 -11.93 8.43
N LEU A 25 50.41 -11.71 7.12
CA LEU A 25 49.35 -12.35 6.33
C LEU A 25 49.54 -13.88 6.28
N SER A 26 50.78 -14.36 6.18
CA SER A 26 51.06 -15.80 6.24
C SER A 26 50.65 -16.42 7.57
N MET A 27 50.80 -15.71 8.71
CA MET A 27 50.36 -16.20 10.03
C MET A 27 48.83 -16.32 10.12
N ILE A 28 48.09 -15.39 9.52
CA ILE A 28 46.61 -15.36 9.54
C ILE A 28 46.00 -16.53 8.75
N ILE A 29 46.71 -17.06 7.76
CA ILE A 29 46.23 -18.15 6.89
C ILE A 29 46.58 -19.54 7.48
N THR A 30 47.34 -19.62 8.59
CA THR A 30 47.67 -20.89 9.25
C THR A 30 46.48 -21.46 10.04
N PRO A 31 46.39 -22.79 10.23
CA PRO A 31 45.35 -23.41 11.07
C PRO A 31 45.58 -23.23 12.59
N ASP A 32 46.67 -22.61 13.02
CA ASP A 32 47.00 -22.41 14.43
C ASP A 32 46.36 -21.13 14.98
N GLN A 33 45.38 -21.29 15.88
CA GLN A 33 44.64 -20.18 16.49
C GLN A 33 45.55 -19.18 17.22
N GLN A 34 46.68 -19.60 17.79
CA GLN A 34 47.61 -18.70 18.46
C GLN A 34 48.34 -17.80 17.46
N LEU A 35 48.75 -18.35 16.31
CA LEU A 35 49.37 -17.57 15.23
C LEU A 35 48.37 -16.66 14.53
N ILE A 36 47.11 -17.08 14.37
CA ILE A 36 46.04 -16.22 13.85
C ILE A 36 45.84 -15.01 14.76
N ASN A 37 45.66 -15.22 16.07
CA ASN A 37 45.45 -14.13 17.02
C ASN A 37 46.63 -13.15 17.05
N LYS A 38 47.87 -13.68 17.02
CA LYS A 38 49.08 -12.87 16.94
C LYS A 38 49.14 -12.08 15.63
N GLY A 39 48.81 -12.72 14.50
CA GLY A 39 48.76 -12.10 13.18
C GLY A 39 47.71 -10.98 13.11
N GLN A 40 46.51 -11.18 13.67
CA GLN A 40 45.45 -10.17 13.74
C GLN A 40 45.85 -8.97 14.60
N GLN A 41 46.48 -9.18 15.76
CA GLN A 41 46.98 -8.10 16.60
C GLN A 41 48.07 -7.28 15.90
N GLN A 42 48.99 -7.95 15.21
CA GLN A 42 50.01 -7.27 14.41
C GLN A 42 49.39 -6.50 13.25
N LEU A 43 48.41 -7.08 12.56
CA LEU A 43 47.72 -6.43 11.44
C LEU A 43 47.02 -5.13 11.90
N ALA A 44 46.36 -5.14 13.06
CA ALA A 44 45.73 -3.95 13.63
C ALA A 44 46.73 -2.81 13.90
N SER A 45 47.97 -3.14 14.27
CA SER A 45 49.03 -2.12 14.43
C SER A 45 49.59 -1.62 13.09
N LEU A 46 49.64 -2.49 12.08
CA LEU A 46 50.12 -2.15 10.74
C LEU A 46 49.10 -1.32 9.96
N GLU A 47 47.81 -1.47 10.24
CA GLU A 47 46.69 -0.73 9.64
C GLU A 47 46.77 0.79 9.90
N LEU A 48 47.52 1.21 10.92
CA LEU A 48 47.77 2.61 11.26
C LEU A 48 48.88 3.27 10.42
N LEU A 49 49.62 2.51 9.61
CA LEU A 49 50.71 3.04 8.80
C LEU A 49 50.18 3.63 7.48
N GLU A 50 50.64 4.83 7.12
CA GLU A 50 50.23 5.52 5.88
C GLU A 50 50.51 4.70 4.61
N THR A 51 51.58 3.92 4.58
CA THR A 51 51.98 3.09 3.43
C THR A 51 51.33 1.69 3.44
N TYR A 52 50.49 1.37 4.43
CA TYR A 52 49.88 0.04 4.58
C TYR A 52 49.10 -0.39 3.33
N THR A 53 48.26 0.49 2.79
CA THR A 53 47.45 0.24 1.59
C THR A 53 48.29 0.09 0.33
N LEU A 54 49.38 0.86 0.21
CA LEU A 54 50.32 0.74 -0.89
C LEU A 54 50.99 -0.64 -0.88
N VAL A 55 51.47 -1.08 0.28
CA VAL A 55 52.13 -2.39 0.41
C VAL A 55 51.15 -3.54 0.18
N LEU A 56 49.91 -3.45 0.66
CA LEU A 56 48.87 -4.42 0.31
C LEU A 56 48.60 -4.46 -1.20
N THR A 57 48.63 -3.31 -1.87
CA THR A 57 48.46 -3.22 -3.33
C THR A 57 49.61 -3.91 -4.05
N GLU A 58 50.86 -3.63 -3.68
CA GLU A 58 52.05 -4.28 -4.23
C GLU A 58 52.02 -5.79 -4.03
N ILE A 59 51.73 -6.26 -2.80
CA ILE A 59 51.62 -7.68 -2.47
C ILE A 59 50.53 -8.35 -3.32
N SER A 60 49.38 -7.70 -3.49
CA SER A 60 48.26 -8.28 -4.22
C SER A 60 48.57 -8.51 -5.71
N VAL A 61 49.45 -7.70 -6.31
CA VAL A 61 49.81 -7.75 -7.74
C VAL A 61 51.11 -8.52 -8.00
N ASP A 62 51.98 -8.73 -7.01
CA ASP A 62 53.25 -9.44 -7.21
C ASP A 62 53.07 -10.95 -7.46
N ASN A 63 53.36 -11.38 -8.68
CA ASN A 63 53.30 -12.78 -9.12
C ASN A 63 54.26 -13.73 -8.39
N LYS A 64 55.25 -13.22 -7.65
CA LYS A 64 56.20 -14.03 -6.89
C LYS A 64 55.65 -14.50 -5.53
N ILE A 65 54.56 -13.87 -5.04
CA ILE A 65 53.97 -14.16 -3.73
C ILE A 65 52.90 -15.26 -3.85
N PRO A 66 52.75 -16.16 -2.86
CA PRO A 66 51.70 -17.17 -2.85
C PRO A 66 50.29 -16.58 -3.01
N ILE A 67 49.46 -17.19 -3.87
CA ILE A 67 48.12 -16.72 -4.23
C ILE A 67 47.22 -16.48 -3.00
N SER A 68 47.30 -17.33 -1.97
CA SER A 68 46.52 -17.20 -0.74
C SER A 68 46.81 -15.89 0.00
N ILE A 69 48.08 -15.49 0.06
CA ILE A 69 48.52 -14.22 0.67
C ILE A 69 48.05 -13.04 -0.19
N ARG A 70 48.19 -13.13 -1.51
CA ARG A 70 47.74 -12.11 -2.46
C ARG A 70 46.23 -11.88 -2.39
N GLN A 71 45.44 -12.95 -2.27
CA GLN A 71 43.99 -12.89 -2.11
C GLN A 71 43.59 -12.21 -0.79
N LEU A 72 44.22 -12.59 0.32
CA LEU A 72 43.97 -11.93 1.61
C LEU A 72 44.35 -10.45 1.56
N ALA A 73 45.47 -10.10 0.92
CA ALA A 73 45.89 -8.72 0.74
C ALA A 73 44.85 -7.91 -0.04
N GLY A 74 44.31 -8.43 -1.15
CA GLY A 74 43.26 -7.78 -1.92
C GLY A 74 41.95 -7.59 -1.15
N VAL A 75 41.55 -8.57 -0.33
CA VAL A 75 40.35 -8.47 0.52
C VAL A 75 40.53 -7.39 1.61
N LEU A 76 41.69 -7.38 2.28
CA LEU A 76 42.00 -6.37 3.29
C LEU A 76 42.09 -4.97 2.68
N LEU A 77 42.70 -4.86 1.50
CA LEU A 77 42.79 -3.60 0.76
C LEU A 77 41.40 -3.04 0.44
N ARG A 78 40.49 -3.86 -0.10
CA ARG A 78 39.11 -3.44 -0.35
C ARG A 78 38.41 -2.97 0.91
N LYS A 79 38.52 -3.74 2.00
CA LYS A 79 37.91 -3.41 3.30
C LYS A 79 38.43 -2.08 3.84
N TYR A 80 39.73 -1.82 3.69
CA TYR A 80 40.34 -0.58 4.12
C TYR A 80 39.85 0.61 3.28
N ILE A 81 39.83 0.47 1.95
CA ILE A 81 39.35 1.52 1.02
C ILE A 81 37.90 1.91 1.37
N SER A 82 37.00 0.95 1.61
CA SER A 82 35.60 1.24 1.96
C SER A 82 35.40 2.02 3.27
N LYS A 83 36.45 2.25 4.07
CA LYS A 83 36.39 2.92 5.37
C LYS A 83 37.32 4.12 5.49
N HIS A 84 38.44 4.13 4.77
CA HIS A 84 39.53 5.10 4.95
C HIS A 84 39.84 5.91 3.68
N TRP A 85 39.17 5.65 2.55
CA TRP A 85 39.54 6.28 1.27
C TRP A 85 39.22 7.77 1.23
N THR A 86 38.03 8.20 1.67
CA THR A 86 37.63 9.62 1.71
C THR A 86 36.71 9.90 2.87
N ARG A 87 36.80 11.12 3.42
CA ARG A 87 35.96 11.60 4.54
C ARG A 87 34.46 11.68 4.22
N ASN A 88 34.09 11.58 2.95
CA ASN A 88 32.69 11.62 2.51
C ASN A 88 31.96 10.28 2.67
N ILE A 89 32.65 9.21 3.09
CA ILE A 89 32.04 7.90 3.37
C ILE A 89 31.19 7.99 4.65
N GLU A 90 29.96 7.48 4.62
CA GLU A 90 29.01 7.53 5.77
C GLU A 90 29.59 6.90 7.05
N ASN A 91 30.34 5.79 6.90
CA ASN A 91 31.00 5.07 7.99
C ASN A 91 32.54 5.25 7.97
N PHE A 92 33.02 6.44 7.63
CA PHE A 92 34.45 6.75 7.54
C PHE A 92 35.18 6.56 8.89
N ILE A 93 36.40 6.03 8.83
CA ILE A 93 37.29 5.85 9.98
C ILE A 93 38.61 6.58 9.66
N GLU A 94 39.08 7.43 10.57
CA GLU A 94 40.40 8.06 10.45
C GLU A 94 41.53 7.00 10.59
N PRO A 95 42.66 7.14 9.89
CA PRO A 95 43.04 8.26 9.02
C PRO A 95 42.54 8.13 7.57
N GLU A 96 42.42 9.25 6.87
CA GLU A 96 42.25 9.28 5.40
C GLU A 96 43.55 8.87 4.68
N VAL A 97 43.46 8.06 3.62
CA VAL A 97 44.64 7.70 2.81
C VAL A 97 45.25 8.96 2.15
N PRO A 98 46.56 9.22 2.31
CA PRO A 98 47.22 10.37 1.68
C PRO A 98 47.16 10.32 0.15
N GLU A 99 47.06 11.48 -0.51
CA GLU A 99 46.89 11.57 -1.96
C GLU A 99 48.10 11.02 -2.73
N GLU A 100 49.32 11.16 -2.19
CA GLU A 100 50.52 10.57 -2.78
C GLU A 100 50.43 9.05 -2.86
N ILE A 101 49.84 8.42 -1.84
CA ILE A 101 49.61 6.99 -1.76
C ILE A 101 48.47 6.57 -2.68
N LYS A 102 47.35 7.30 -2.69
CA LYS A 102 46.24 7.07 -3.63
C LYS A 102 46.73 7.08 -5.08
N CYS A 103 47.57 8.05 -5.47
CA CYS A 103 48.16 8.16 -6.81
C CYS A 103 48.99 6.92 -7.18
N GLN A 104 49.78 6.36 -6.25
CA GLN A 104 50.56 5.14 -6.51
C GLN A 104 49.68 3.91 -6.63
N ILE A 105 48.67 3.78 -5.75
CA ILE A 105 47.68 2.69 -5.81
C ILE A 105 46.97 2.68 -7.18
N ARG A 106 46.52 3.85 -7.66
CA ARG A 106 45.88 4.01 -8.98
C ARG A 106 46.79 3.61 -10.15
N LYS A 107 48.12 3.76 -10.03
CA LYS A 107 49.08 3.31 -11.06
C LYS A 107 49.30 1.81 -11.06
N ILE A 108 49.29 1.16 -9.89
CA ILE A 108 49.62 -0.26 -9.74
C ILE A 108 48.41 -1.15 -10.02
N LEU A 109 47.25 -0.83 -9.45
CA LEU A 109 46.05 -1.67 -9.48
C LEU A 109 45.61 -2.14 -10.89
N PRO A 110 45.62 -1.30 -11.96
CA PRO A 110 45.16 -1.72 -13.28
C PRO A 110 45.91 -2.90 -13.89
N SER A 111 47.18 -3.11 -13.50
CA SER A 111 47.97 -4.27 -13.93
C SER A 111 47.43 -5.60 -13.36
N GLY A 112 46.76 -5.54 -12.21
CA GLY A 112 46.09 -6.66 -11.56
C GLY A 112 44.94 -7.26 -12.38
N LEU A 113 44.38 -6.53 -13.34
CA LEU A 113 43.33 -7.06 -14.24
C LEU A 113 43.84 -8.17 -15.15
N GLN A 114 45.16 -8.27 -15.37
CA GLN A 114 45.78 -9.30 -16.21
C GLN A 114 46.06 -10.61 -15.46
N GLU A 115 45.78 -10.66 -14.15
CA GLU A 115 46.08 -11.79 -13.28
C GLU A 115 45.45 -13.10 -13.81
N PRO A 116 46.21 -14.19 -14.00
CA PRO A 116 45.67 -15.46 -14.46
C PRO A 116 44.69 -16.10 -13.46
N ASN A 117 44.91 -15.97 -12.16
CA ASN A 117 44.00 -16.51 -11.15
C ASN A 117 42.67 -15.75 -11.13
N HIS A 118 41.57 -16.45 -11.45
CA HIS A 118 40.23 -15.86 -11.55
C HIS A 118 39.79 -15.12 -10.26
N ARG A 119 39.89 -15.77 -9.09
CA ARG A 119 39.42 -15.21 -7.82
C ARG A 119 40.17 -13.93 -7.44
N LEU A 120 41.50 -13.94 -7.61
CA LEU A 120 42.31 -12.77 -7.34
C LEU A 120 42.01 -11.63 -8.32
N ARG A 121 41.87 -11.94 -9.61
CA ARG A 121 41.49 -10.96 -10.63
C ARG A 121 40.15 -10.29 -10.33
N VAL A 122 39.14 -11.04 -9.91
CA VAL A 122 37.84 -10.49 -9.50
C VAL A 122 37.98 -9.63 -8.24
N GLY A 123 38.75 -10.09 -7.25
CA GLY A 123 39.03 -9.31 -6.04
C GLY A 123 39.67 -7.95 -6.37
N LEU A 124 40.67 -7.93 -7.25
CA LEU A 124 41.35 -6.72 -7.70
C LEU A 124 40.44 -5.82 -8.55
N ALA A 125 39.56 -6.39 -9.38
CA ALA A 125 38.54 -5.62 -10.08
C ALA A 125 37.58 -4.92 -9.10
N CYS A 126 37.12 -5.59 -8.05
CA CYS A 126 36.29 -4.98 -7.01
C CYS A 126 37.04 -3.88 -6.23
N VAL A 127 38.35 -4.02 -6.01
CA VAL A 127 39.18 -2.97 -5.41
C VAL A 127 39.21 -1.74 -6.34
N ILE A 128 39.43 -1.94 -7.64
CA ILE A 128 39.42 -0.85 -8.62
C ILE A 128 38.07 -0.14 -8.64
N SER A 129 36.95 -0.88 -8.65
CA SER A 129 35.61 -0.31 -8.60
C SER A 129 35.38 0.52 -7.33
N ALA A 130 35.80 0.03 -6.16
CA ALA A 130 35.68 0.77 -4.90
C ALA A 130 36.51 2.06 -4.85
N VAL A 131 37.65 2.10 -5.56
CA VAL A 131 38.42 3.36 -5.72
C VAL A 131 37.74 4.27 -6.73
N ALA A 132 37.26 3.71 -7.85
CA ALA A 132 36.65 4.47 -8.93
C ALA A 132 35.36 5.18 -8.52
N GLU A 133 34.57 4.60 -7.61
CA GLU A 133 33.36 5.22 -7.04
C GLU A 133 33.61 6.64 -6.50
N TRP A 134 34.79 6.90 -5.94
CA TRP A 134 35.14 8.18 -5.33
C TRP A 134 36.08 9.04 -6.19
N ASP A 135 36.92 8.40 -7.00
CA ASP A 135 37.99 9.09 -7.72
C ASP A 135 37.69 9.29 -9.22
N CYS A 136 36.71 8.60 -9.80
CA CYS A 136 36.40 8.70 -11.23
C CYS A 136 35.23 9.68 -11.46
N PRO A 137 35.34 10.66 -12.39
CA PRO A 137 36.46 10.91 -13.29
C PRO A 137 37.53 11.89 -12.78
N GLU A 138 37.25 12.70 -11.75
CA GLU A 138 38.05 13.89 -11.45
C GLU A 138 39.48 13.57 -10.98
N ALA A 139 39.63 12.61 -10.09
CA ALA A 139 40.93 12.22 -9.51
C ALA A 139 41.61 11.07 -10.28
N TRP A 140 40.86 10.32 -11.10
CA TRP A 140 41.36 9.21 -11.93
C TRP A 140 40.85 9.25 -13.39
N PRO A 141 41.16 10.31 -14.16
CA PRO A 141 40.63 10.51 -15.51
C PRO A 141 41.12 9.47 -16.53
N GLU A 142 42.26 8.83 -16.28
CA GLU A 142 42.88 7.85 -17.18
C GLU A 142 42.20 6.47 -17.16
N LEU A 143 41.34 6.20 -16.16
CA LEU A 143 40.75 4.88 -15.94
C LEU A 143 39.81 4.47 -17.08
N LEU A 144 38.85 5.32 -17.45
CA LEU A 144 37.87 5.02 -18.50
C LEU A 144 38.53 4.75 -19.87
N PRO A 145 39.47 5.60 -20.37
CA PRO A 145 40.24 5.28 -21.58
C PRO A 145 41.03 3.98 -21.49
N TYR A 146 41.66 3.70 -20.34
CA TYR A 146 42.41 2.46 -20.13
C TYR A 146 41.51 1.22 -20.23
N LEU A 147 40.31 1.26 -19.63
CA LEU A 147 39.36 0.14 -19.68
C LEU A 147 38.89 -0.12 -21.13
N ILE A 148 38.55 0.92 -21.90
CA ILE A 148 38.15 0.75 -23.32
C ILE A 148 39.27 0.12 -24.14
N ASN A 149 40.51 0.56 -23.96
CA ASN A 149 41.64 -0.02 -24.67
C ASN A 149 41.90 -1.48 -24.23
N SER A 150 41.68 -1.79 -22.95
CA SER A 150 41.85 -3.14 -22.38
C SER A 150 40.85 -4.15 -22.95
N LEU A 151 39.64 -3.73 -23.33
CA LEU A 151 38.65 -4.58 -24.00
C LEU A 151 39.15 -5.10 -25.37
N LYS A 152 39.98 -4.32 -26.07
CA LYS A 152 40.53 -4.65 -27.40
C LYS A 152 41.71 -5.62 -27.34
N SER A 153 42.19 -5.95 -26.14
CA SER A 153 43.32 -6.85 -25.95
C SER A 153 42.98 -8.30 -26.33
N GLN A 154 43.99 -9.04 -26.81
CA GLN A 154 43.91 -10.49 -27.01
C GLN A 154 44.04 -11.28 -25.67
N ASN A 155 44.46 -10.61 -24.59
CA ASN A 155 44.57 -11.24 -23.27
C ASN A 155 43.17 -11.42 -22.64
N LYS A 156 42.68 -12.67 -22.65
CA LYS A 156 41.37 -13.03 -22.09
C LYS A 156 41.21 -12.68 -20.61
N SER A 157 42.28 -12.77 -19.81
CA SER A 157 42.25 -12.39 -18.40
C SER A 157 42.02 -10.88 -18.26
N LEU A 158 42.75 -10.07 -19.01
CA LEU A 158 42.58 -8.61 -19.02
C LEU A 158 41.16 -8.21 -19.39
N VAL A 159 40.61 -8.78 -20.47
CA VAL A 159 39.24 -8.51 -20.91
C VAL A 159 38.24 -8.88 -19.82
N HIS A 160 38.39 -10.06 -19.19
CA HIS A 160 37.52 -10.48 -18.10
C HIS A 160 37.55 -9.52 -16.90
N GLY A 161 38.74 -9.14 -16.44
CA GLY A 161 38.90 -8.18 -15.35
C GLY A 161 38.29 -6.82 -15.69
N THR A 162 38.49 -6.36 -16.93
CA THR A 162 37.97 -5.08 -17.44
C THR A 162 36.44 -5.06 -17.46
N VAL A 163 35.80 -6.10 -18.02
CA VAL A 163 34.33 -6.22 -18.04
C VAL A 163 33.76 -6.23 -16.61
N ARG A 164 34.46 -6.86 -15.66
CA ARG A 164 34.04 -6.87 -14.25
C ARG A 164 34.05 -5.46 -13.66
N VAL A 165 35.11 -4.68 -13.88
CA VAL A 165 35.19 -3.28 -13.41
C VAL A 165 34.08 -2.43 -14.05
N LEU A 166 33.86 -2.56 -15.35
CA LEU A 166 32.84 -1.81 -16.09
C LEU A 166 31.41 -2.09 -15.61
N THR A 167 31.14 -3.28 -15.09
CA THR A 167 29.81 -3.62 -14.55
C THR A 167 29.40 -2.71 -13.38
N GLU A 168 30.38 -2.26 -12.59
CA GLU A 168 30.15 -1.34 -11.48
C GLU A 168 30.25 0.12 -11.97
N ILE A 169 31.35 0.49 -12.62
CA ILE A 169 31.63 1.90 -12.97
C ILE A 169 30.57 2.52 -13.89
N VAL A 170 30.00 1.75 -14.82
CA VAL A 170 29.02 2.30 -15.77
C VAL A 170 27.80 2.90 -15.05
N ARG A 171 27.45 2.36 -13.88
CA ARG A 171 26.28 2.83 -13.09
C ARG A 171 26.48 4.23 -12.50
N ASP A 172 27.72 4.62 -12.27
CA ASP A 172 28.09 5.84 -11.55
C ASP A 172 28.52 6.97 -12.50
N LEU A 173 28.31 6.80 -13.81
CA LEU A 173 28.67 7.81 -14.81
C LEU A 173 27.68 8.99 -14.78
N ASP A 174 28.22 10.20 -14.82
CA ASP A 174 27.43 11.42 -14.99
C ASP A 174 26.98 11.62 -16.46
N ASP A 175 26.05 12.56 -16.68
CA ASP A 175 25.49 12.86 -18.00
C ASP A 175 26.57 13.18 -19.06
N LYS A 176 27.65 13.88 -18.66
CA LYS A 176 28.72 14.28 -19.59
C LYS A 176 29.59 13.10 -19.97
N GLN A 177 29.90 12.24 -19.02
CA GLN A 177 30.65 11.01 -19.22
C GLN A 177 29.87 10.05 -20.10
N ILE A 178 28.56 9.91 -19.87
CA ILE A 178 27.67 9.06 -20.67
C ILE A 178 27.74 9.43 -22.15
N GLN A 179 27.65 10.72 -22.47
CA GLN A 179 27.69 11.23 -23.85
C GLN A 179 28.96 10.83 -24.63
N VAL A 180 30.10 10.73 -23.95
CA VAL A 180 31.40 10.39 -24.58
C VAL A 180 31.68 8.89 -24.50
N PHE A 181 31.34 8.25 -23.39
CA PHE A 181 31.79 6.90 -23.07
C PHE A 181 30.92 5.81 -23.71
N ILE A 182 29.59 5.95 -23.69
CA ILE A 182 28.67 4.92 -24.21
C ILE A 182 28.89 4.63 -25.71
N PRO A 183 29.07 5.62 -26.59
CA PRO A 183 29.33 5.38 -28.02
C PRO A 183 30.62 4.57 -28.29
N LEU A 184 31.59 4.63 -27.38
CA LEU A 184 32.85 3.87 -27.46
C LEU A 184 32.73 2.47 -26.85
N LEU A 185 31.87 2.32 -25.84
CA LEU A 185 31.68 1.08 -25.11
C LEU A 185 30.79 0.08 -25.86
N LEU A 186 29.68 0.52 -26.44
CA LEU A 186 28.71 -0.34 -27.12
C LEU A 186 29.32 -1.21 -28.24
N PRO A 187 30.14 -0.67 -29.17
CA PRO A 187 30.78 -1.51 -30.20
C PRO A 187 31.62 -2.67 -29.62
N GLU A 188 32.33 -2.43 -28.51
CA GLU A 188 33.16 -3.44 -27.87
C GLU A 188 32.32 -4.49 -27.14
N MET A 189 31.23 -4.08 -26.47
CA MET A 189 30.30 -5.02 -25.85
C MET A 189 29.68 -5.94 -26.91
N TYR A 190 29.26 -5.39 -28.06
CA TYR A 190 28.74 -6.17 -29.18
C TYR A 190 29.74 -7.21 -29.68
N ARG A 191 30.99 -6.79 -29.94
CA ARG A 191 32.06 -7.66 -30.42
C ARG A 191 32.31 -8.84 -29.47
N LEU A 192 32.30 -8.59 -28.16
CA LEU A 192 32.49 -9.64 -27.16
C LEU A 192 31.29 -10.62 -27.13
N ILE A 193 30.06 -10.12 -27.25
CA ILE A 193 28.83 -10.94 -27.27
C ILE A 193 28.83 -11.93 -28.44
N ILE A 194 29.21 -11.51 -29.65
CA ILE A 194 29.18 -12.37 -30.85
C ILE A 194 30.33 -13.39 -30.90
N SER A 195 31.45 -13.10 -30.23
CA SER A 195 32.69 -13.89 -30.25
C SER A 195 32.64 -15.13 -29.32
N HIS A 196 31.59 -15.94 -29.48
CA HIS A 196 31.27 -17.11 -28.65
C HIS A 196 32.32 -18.23 -28.68
N GLU A 197 33.16 -18.30 -29.72
CA GLU A 197 34.29 -19.24 -29.79
C GLU A 197 35.49 -18.79 -28.95
N GLN A 198 35.60 -17.48 -28.65
CA GLN A 198 36.78 -16.89 -28.01
C GLN A 198 36.57 -16.63 -26.52
N PHE A 199 35.37 -16.18 -26.13
CA PHE A 199 35.04 -15.78 -24.77
C PHE A 199 33.99 -16.69 -24.15
N ASN A 200 34.14 -16.95 -22.85
CA ASN A 200 33.19 -17.79 -22.12
C ASN A 200 31.82 -17.09 -22.00
N ILE A 201 30.80 -17.89 -21.69
CA ILE A 201 29.43 -17.40 -21.57
C ILE A 201 29.27 -16.31 -20.52
N ARG A 202 29.99 -16.39 -19.39
CA ARG A 202 29.87 -15.43 -18.27
C ARG A 202 30.32 -14.02 -18.62
N ILE A 203 31.41 -13.89 -19.39
CA ILE A 203 31.85 -12.58 -19.92
C ILE A 203 30.76 -12.01 -20.84
N ARG A 204 30.20 -12.86 -21.71
CA ARG A 204 29.16 -12.46 -22.67
C ARG A 204 27.88 -12.04 -21.96
N THR A 205 27.45 -12.76 -20.91
CA THR A 205 26.33 -12.37 -20.05
C THR A 205 26.56 -10.99 -19.44
N ARG A 206 27.74 -10.74 -18.84
CA ARG A 206 28.07 -9.42 -18.28
C ARG A 206 28.08 -8.32 -19.34
N CYS A 207 28.49 -8.61 -20.58
CA CYS A 207 28.42 -7.65 -21.68
C CYS A 207 26.97 -7.29 -22.05
N VAL A 208 26.04 -8.26 -21.99
CA VAL A 208 24.60 -7.98 -22.14
C VAL A 208 24.08 -7.15 -20.97
N SER A 209 24.48 -7.43 -19.73
CA SER A 209 24.14 -6.60 -18.57
C SER A 209 24.63 -5.16 -18.71
N ILE A 210 25.89 -4.96 -19.14
CA ILE A 210 26.45 -3.62 -19.38
C ILE A 210 25.68 -2.90 -20.49
N PHE A 211 25.28 -3.60 -21.56
CA PHE A 211 24.41 -3.05 -22.59
C PHE A 211 23.07 -2.59 -22.01
N THR A 212 22.42 -3.40 -21.19
CA THR A 212 21.17 -3.06 -20.48
C THR A 212 21.35 -1.83 -19.58
N LEU A 213 22.45 -1.74 -18.83
CA LEU A 213 22.78 -0.55 -18.02
C LEU A 213 22.94 0.70 -18.89
N CYS A 214 23.64 0.60 -20.03
CA CYS A 214 23.80 1.71 -20.96
C CYS A 214 22.45 2.18 -21.51
N ILE A 215 21.54 1.25 -21.84
CA ILE A 215 20.17 1.57 -22.29
C ILE A 215 19.42 2.36 -21.22
N SER A 216 19.50 1.93 -19.96
CA SER A 216 18.85 2.61 -18.83
C SER A 216 19.35 4.05 -18.70
N LEU A 217 20.66 4.24 -18.65
CA LEU A 217 21.27 5.57 -18.48
C LEU A 217 20.94 6.51 -19.64
N VAL A 218 20.97 6.03 -20.88
CA VAL A 218 20.58 6.84 -22.04
C VAL A 218 19.08 7.14 -22.02
N HIS A 219 18.25 6.22 -21.53
CA HIS A 219 16.81 6.47 -21.37
C HIS A 219 16.56 7.60 -20.38
N ASP A 220 17.25 7.59 -19.23
CA ASP A 220 17.14 8.63 -18.21
C ASP A 220 17.48 10.02 -18.80
N ILE A 221 18.56 10.12 -19.58
CA ILE A 221 18.91 11.36 -20.29
C ILE A 221 17.86 11.72 -21.36
N ALA A 222 17.37 10.73 -22.10
CA ALA A 222 16.40 10.93 -23.17
C ALA A 222 15.04 11.47 -22.68
N THR A 223 14.73 11.35 -21.37
CA THR A 223 13.52 11.93 -20.78
C THR A 223 13.48 13.45 -20.88
N TYR A 224 14.65 14.11 -20.81
CA TYR A 224 14.77 15.57 -20.92
C TYR A 224 15.56 16.03 -22.16
N GLU A 225 16.39 15.17 -22.77
CA GLU A 225 17.16 15.45 -23.99
C GLU A 225 16.89 14.40 -25.10
N LYS A 226 15.81 14.60 -25.86
CA LYS A 226 15.32 13.60 -26.83
C LYS A 226 16.32 13.22 -27.95
N GLN A 227 17.27 14.09 -28.31
CA GLN A 227 18.24 13.83 -29.38
C GLN A 227 19.35 12.83 -28.97
N THR A 228 19.56 12.65 -27.67
CA THR A 228 20.59 11.77 -27.09
C THR A 228 20.36 10.31 -27.49
N CYS A 229 19.12 9.82 -27.42
CA CYS A 229 18.78 8.45 -27.81
C CYS A 229 19.06 8.14 -29.30
N LEU A 230 18.70 9.09 -30.19
CA LEU A 230 18.90 8.95 -31.64
C LEU A 230 20.39 8.84 -32.01
N THR A 231 21.26 9.48 -31.21
CA THR A 231 22.69 9.54 -31.48
C THR A 231 23.43 8.32 -30.96
N TYR A 232 23.09 7.82 -29.77
CA TYR A 232 23.89 6.82 -29.07
C TYR A 232 23.38 5.38 -29.16
N ILE A 233 22.06 5.16 -29.29
CA ILE A 233 21.47 3.80 -29.29
C ILE A 233 21.12 3.33 -30.70
N VAL A 234 20.45 4.18 -31.50
CA VAL A 234 19.91 3.79 -32.82
C VAL A 234 20.94 3.13 -33.74
N PRO A 235 22.21 3.60 -33.84
CA PRO A 235 23.21 2.96 -34.70
C PRO A 235 23.53 1.50 -34.35
N PHE A 236 23.29 1.09 -33.11
CA PHE A 236 23.65 -0.23 -32.60
C PHE A 236 22.45 -1.16 -32.41
N LEU A 237 21.23 -0.62 -32.37
CA LEU A 237 20.04 -1.37 -31.95
C LEU A 237 19.77 -2.61 -32.81
N SER A 238 19.67 -2.46 -34.14
CA SER A 238 19.37 -3.57 -35.05
C SER A 238 20.41 -4.72 -34.98
N PRO A 239 21.73 -4.45 -35.08
CA PRO A 239 22.76 -5.48 -34.92
C PRO A 239 22.67 -6.25 -33.59
N TYR A 240 22.40 -5.55 -32.49
CA TYR A 240 22.20 -6.16 -31.18
C TYR A 240 20.95 -7.04 -31.16
N CYS A 241 19.81 -6.53 -31.60
CA CYS A 241 18.56 -7.29 -31.67
C CYS A 241 18.74 -8.59 -32.46
N ASP A 242 19.37 -8.55 -33.62
CA ASP A 242 19.62 -9.74 -34.44
C ASP A 242 20.52 -10.77 -33.75
N ALA A 243 21.60 -10.32 -33.12
CA ALA A 243 22.51 -11.20 -32.40
C ALA A 243 21.81 -11.86 -31.19
N LEU A 244 21.10 -11.07 -30.38
CA LEU A 244 20.42 -11.56 -29.18
C LEU A 244 19.25 -12.50 -29.53
N LYS A 245 18.47 -12.21 -30.57
CA LYS A 245 17.42 -13.10 -31.11
C LYS A 245 18.00 -14.47 -31.47
N LYS A 246 19.13 -14.50 -32.19
CA LYS A 246 19.79 -15.75 -32.59
C LYS A 246 20.21 -16.59 -31.39
N PHE A 247 20.77 -15.97 -30.35
CA PHE A 247 21.18 -16.68 -29.14
C PHE A 247 19.99 -17.19 -28.32
N LEU A 248 18.87 -16.48 -28.32
CA LEU A 248 17.67 -16.88 -27.58
C LEU A 248 17.09 -18.23 -28.06
N VAL A 249 17.19 -18.51 -29.37
CA VAL A 249 16.68 -19.75 -29.99
C VAL A 249 17.75 -20.84 -30.09
N THR A 250 19.01 -20.55 -29.73
CA THR A 250 20.10 -21.54 -29.76
C THR A 250 19.92 -22.56 -28.63
N SER A 251 20.04 -23.86 -28.93
CA SER A 251 19.98 -24.93 -27.93
C SER A 251 21.10 -24.84 -26.89
N ASP A 252 20.91 -25.47 -25.73
CA ASP A 252 21.91 -25.49 -24.65
C ASP A 252 23.27 -26.02 -25.15
N SER A 253 24.31 -25.22 -24.96
CA SER A 253 25.67 -25.48 -25.45
C SER A 253 26.70 -24.61 -24.70
N HIS A 254 27.99 -24.81 -24.98
CA HIS A 254 29.04 -23.90 -24.48
C HIS A 254 28.86 -22.43 -24.92
N ALA A 255 28.02 -22.17 -25.93
CA ALA A 255 27.72 -20.84 -26.45
C ALA A 255 26.42 -20.23 -25.89
N CYS A 256 25.52 -21.01 -25.30
CA CYS A 256 24.26 -20.49 -24.75
C CYS A 256 23.80 -21.38 -23.59
N ASP A 257 23.58 -20.74 -22.43
CA ASP A 257 23.04 -21.32 -21.21
C ASP A 257 21.85 -20.48 -20.77
N THR A 258 21.20 -20.98 -19.74
CA THR A 258 19.99 -20.40 -19.20
C THR A 258 20.20 -19.00 -18.62
N GLY A 259 21.31 -18.76 -17.91
CA GLY A 259 21.63 -17.45 -17.34
C GLY A 259 21.85 -16.38 -18.41
N PHE A 260 22.44 -16.75 -19.55
CA PHE A 260 22.61 -15.86 -20.69
C PHE A 260 21.27 -15.48 -21.33
N ARG A 261 20.31 -16.42 -21.44
CA ARG A 261 18.96 -16.13 -21.97
C ARG A 261 18.16 -15.19 -21.07
N ILE A 262 18.26 -15.32 -19.75
CA ILE A 262 17.62 -14.38 -18.81
C ILE A 262 18.09 -12.97 -19.09
N GLU A 263 19.40 -12.79 -19.23
CA GLU A 263 19.97 -11.47 -19.42
C GLU A 263 19.58 -10.86 -20.77
N ILE A 264 19.46 -11.69 -21.81
CA ILE A 264 18.89 -11.29 -23.11
C ILE A 264 17.44 -10.83 -22.95
N ILE A 265 16.61 -11.59 -22.24
CA ILE A 265 15.19 -11.23 -22.03
C ILE A 265 15.09 -9.93 -21.25
N ARG A 266 15.89 -9.74 -20.19
CA ARG A 266 15.95 -8.47 -19.43
C ARG A 266 16.33 -7.29 -20.32
N ALA A 267 17.33 -7.46 -21.18
CA ALA A 267 17.72 -6.43 -22.14
C ALA A 267 16.58 -6.07 -23.09
N PHE A 268 15.87 -7.06 -23.65
CA PHE A 268 14.70 -6.81 -24.49
C PHE A 268 13.56 -6.14 -23.72
N THR A 269 13.22 -6.61 -22.52
CA THR A 269 12.18 -6.00 -21.68
C THR A 269 12.48 -4.53 -21.40
N LEU A 270 13.73 -4.20 -21.04
CA LEU A 270 14.12 -2.80 -20.83
C LEU A 270 14.02 -2.00 -22.13
N LEU A 271 14.46 -2.53 -23.27
CA LEU A 271 14.35 -1.86 -24.57
C LEU A 271 12.89 -1.54 -24.94
N PHE A 272 11.96 -2.47 -24.73
CA PHE A 272 10.53 -2.23 -24.98
C PHE A 272 9.94 -1.18 -24.04
N LYS A 273 10.31 -1.21 -22.75
CA LYS A 273 9.87 -0.21 -21.76
C LYS A 273 10.44 1.18 -22.06
N SER A 274 11.74 1.26 -22.33
CA SER A 274 12.45 2.52 -22.51
C SER A 274 12.22 3.16 -23.88
N PHE A 275 12.10 2.35 -24.94
CA PHE A 275 12.06 2.84 -26.33
C PHE A 275 11.01 2.11 -27.21
N PRO A 276 9.72 2.13 -26.83
CA PRO A 276 8.68 1.35 -27.51
C PRO A 276 8.55 1.66 -29.01
N LYS A 277 8.64 2.95 -29.38
CA LYS A 277 8.55 3.41 -30.78
C LYS A 277 9.72 2.89 -31.65
N LEU A 278 10.91 2.76 -31.08
CA LEU A 278 12.07 2.25 -31.81
C LEU A 278 12.00 0.73 -31.98
N MET A 279 11.44 0.03 -30.99
CA MET A 279 11.30 -1.43 -31.00
C MET A 279 10.14 -1.95 -31.86
N GLN A 280 9.24 -1.07 -32.32
CA GLN A 280 8.03 -1.45 -33.06
C GLN A 280 8.31 -2.33 -34.30
N GLN A 281 9.38 -2.02 -35.07
CA GLN A 281 9.72 -2.77 -36.29
C GLN A 281 10.26 -4.18 -35.98
N GLU A 282 10.94 -4.35 -34.85
CA GLU A 282 11.54 -5.61 -34.43
C GLU A 282 10.60 -6.46 -33.55
N ALA A 283 9.50 -5.86 -33.07
CA ALA A 283 8.63 -6.40 -32.02
C ALA A 283 8.14 -7.81 -32.30
N SER A 284 7.57 -8.04 -33.48
CA SER A 284 7.00 -9.34 -33.86
C SER A 284 8.04 -10.47 -33.87
N THR A 285 9.24 -10.18 -34.37
CA THR A 285 10.33 -11.19 -34.46
C THR A 285 10.92 -11.52 -33.10
N ILE A 286 11.04 -10.53 -32.20
CA ILE A 286 11.51 -10.73 -30.83
C ILE A 286 10.45 -11.51 -30.04
N LEU A 287 9.17 -11.12 -30.13
CA LEU A 287 8.07 -11.82 -29.47
C LEU A 287 8.00 -13.29 -29.90
N GLN A 288 8.14 -13.60 -31.20
CA GLN A 288 8.20 -14.98 -31.67
C GLN A 288 9.38 -15.76 -31.06
N SER A 289 10.55 -15.13 -30.94
CA SER A 289 11.74 -15.75 -30.36
C SER A 289 11.58 -16.00 -28.85
N VAL A 290 11.00 -15.03 -28.13
CA VAL A 290 10.68 -15.13 -26.70
C VAL A 290 9.61 -16.20 -26.47
N TRP A 291 8.57 -16.26 -27.31
CA TRP A 291 7.52 -17.28 -27.24
C TRP A 291 8.06 -18.70 -27.45
N ASN A 292 8.92 -18.89 -28.45
CA ASN A 292 9.58 -20.17 -28.69
C ASN A 292 10.46 -20.58 -27.49
N CYS A 293 11.17 -19.62 -26.89
CA CYS A 293 11.96 -19.85 -25.69
C CYS A 293 11.06 -20.24 -24.49
N LEU A 294 9.96 -19.52 -24.28
CA LEU A 294 9.01 -19.79 -23.20
C LEU A 294 8.42 -21.20 -23.32
N THR A 295 7.88 -21.55 -24.49
CA THR A 295 7.26 -22.86 -24.75
C THR A 295 8.22 -24.04 -24.60
N GLN A 296 9.46 -23.92 -25.11
CA GLN A 296 10.50 -24.94 -24.93
C GLN A 296 10.88 -25.14 -23.45
N ASN A 297 10.97 -24.04 -22.67
CA ASN A 297 11.31 -24.12 -21.26
C ASN A 297 10.14 -24.60 -20.38
N THR A 298 8.89 -24.40 -20.79
CA THR A 298 7.72 -24.94 -20.08
C THR A 298 7.76 -26.46 -20.00
N GLU A 299 8.08 -27.17 -21.09
CA GLU A 299 8.16 -28.64 -21.09
C GLU A 299 9.24 -29.15 -20.14
N ASN A 300 10.42 -28.49 -20.15
CA ASN A 300 11.52 -28.82 -19.25
C ASN A 300 11.19 -28.48 -17.78
N TYR A 301 10.51 -27.37 -17.51
CA TYR A 301 10.05 -26.99 -16.17
C TYR A 301 9.12 -28.05 -15.58
N VAL A 302 8.13 -28.44 -16.36
CA VAL A 302 7.15 -29.46 -15.99
C VAL A 302 7.87 -30.78 -15.69
N ALA A 303 8.82 -31.21 -16.53
CA ALA A 303 9.52 -32.48 -16.38
C ALA A 303 10.49 -32.52 -15.18
N THR A 304 11.29 -31.48 -14.98
CA THR A 304 12.36 -31.45 -13.96
C THR A 304 11.84 -31.08 -12.59
N VAL A 305 10.97 -30.07 -12.55
CA VAL A 305 10.60 -29.41 -11.32
C VAL A 305 9.22 -29.84 -10.87
N ILE A 306 8.15 -29.68 -11.67
CA ILE A 306 6.82 -30.16 -11.26
C ILE A 306 6.80 -31.69 -11.01
N TYR A 307 7.58 -32.45 -11.77
CA TYR A 307 7.53 -33.92 -11.79
C TYR A 307 8.70 -34.66 -11.12
N LYS A 308 9.70 -33.93 -10.59
CA LYS A 308 10.92 -34.42 -9.92
C LYS A 308 11.60 -35.59 -10.65
N HIS A 309 12.59 -35.29 -11.49
CA HIS A 309 13.59 -36.29 -11.88
C HIS A 309 14.94 -36.00 -11.24
N GLY A 310 15.22 -36.71 -10.14
CA GLY A 310 16.55 -36.92 -9.55
C GLY A 310 17.13 -35.71 -8.81
N ASP A 311 17.78 -35.97 -7.67
CA ASP A 311 18.74 -35.05 -7.08
C ASP A 311 19.83 -34.77 -8.13
N MET A 312 19.75 -33.62 -8.79
CA MET A 312 20.86 -33.08 -9.53
C MET A 312 21.68 -32.29 -8.51
N ASP A 313 22.87 -32.79 -8.18
CA ASP A 313 23.82 -32.05 -7.33
C ASP A 313 23.97 -30.64 -7.91
N ALA A 314 23.69 -29.63 -7.09
CA ALA A 314 23.87 -28.23 -7.46
C ALA A 314 25.32 -28.01 -7.89
N ALA A 315 25.56 -27.89 -9.19
CA ALA A 315 26.89 -27.61 -9.71
C ALA A 315 27.22 -26.16 -9.31
N VAL A 316 28.10 -25.99 -8.33
CA VAL A 316 28.65 -24.68 -7.96
C VAL A 316 29.78 -24.36 -8.93
N ASP A 317 29.75 -23.18 -9.54
CA ASP A 317 30.77 -22.77 -10.49
C ASP A 317 32.05 -22.23 -9.80
N SER A 318 33.04 -21.86 -10.60
CA SER A 318 34.32 -21.34 -10.11
C SER A 318 34.23 -20.00 -9.35
N ASP A 319 33.07 -19.35 -9.41
CA ASP A 319 32.78 -18.02 -8.86
C ASP A 319 31.99 -18.14 -7.54
N GLY A 320 31.59 -19.36 -7.15
CA GLY A 320 30.77 -19.62 -5.96
C GLY A 320 29.27 -19.41 -6.20
N GLU A 321 28.87 -19.15 -7.44
CA GLU A 321 27.48 -19.01 -7.84
C GLU A 321 26.90 -20.39 -8.21
N THR A 322 25.71 -20.69 -7.70
CA THR A 322 25.02 -21.94 -8.01
C THR A 322 24.59 -21.94 -9.49
N LEU A 323 25.07 -22.95 -10.21
CA LEU A 323 25.02 -23.07 -11.65
C LEU A 323 24.10 -24.24 -12.00
N SER A 324 22.81 -24.11 -11.77
CA SER A 324 21.87 -25.14 -12.22
C SER A 324 20.74 -24.54 -13.05
N PHE A 325 20.25 -25.35 -14.00
CA PHE A 325 18.95 -25.19 -14.66
C PHE A 325 17.85 -24.95 -13.62
N GLU A 326 18.02 -25.54 -12.44
CA GLU A 326 17.21 -25.32 -11.26
C GLU A 326 17.29 -23.87 -10.78
N CYS A 327 18.38 -23.10 -10.89
CA CYS A 327 18.41 -21.67 -10.50
C CYS A 327 17.58 -20.75 -11.42
N LEU A 328 17.50 -20.99 -12.74
CA LEU A 328 16.52 -20.29 -13.60
C LEU A 328 15.12 -20.67 -13.16
N ILE A 329 14.91 -21.96 -12.94
CA ILE A 329 13.61 -22.47 -12.55
C ILE A 329 13.29 -22.13 -11.09
N TYR A 330 14.25 -21.82 -10.23
CA TYR A 330 14.05 -21.34 -8.86
C TYR A 330 13.78 -19.84 -8.89
N SER A 331 14.49 -19.10 -9.75
CA SER A 331 14.35 -17.64 -9.89
C SER A 331 13.12 -17.23 -10.70
N LEU A 332 12.72 -18.02 -11.69
CA LEU A 332 11.44 -17.82 -12.39
C LEU A 332 10.31 -18.48 -11.61
N PHE A 333 10.59 -19.60 -10.94
CA PHE A 333 9.60 -20.65 -10.82
C PHE A 333 9.74 -21.53 -9.54
N GLU A 334 10.09 -20.92 -8.40
CA GLU A 334 10.50 -21.57 -7.13
C GLU A 334 9.65 -22.77 -6.67
N PHE A 335 10.28 -23.94 -6.67
CA PHE A 335 9.68 -25.22 -6.33
C PHE A 335 10.22 -25.73 -5.01
N VAL A 336 9.44 -25.52 -3.96
CA VAL A 336 8.98 -26.60 -3.08
C VAL A 336 7.59 -26.26 -2.53
N GLN A 337 6.60 -25.80 -3.33
CA GLN A 337 5.27 -25.52 -2.73
C GLN A 337 4.66 -26.77 -2.06
N TYR A 338 4.80 -27.97 -2.66
CA TYR A 338 4.23 -29.20 -2.08
C TYR A 338 4.85 -29.60 -0.73
N ASP A 339 6.18 -29.55 -0.60
CA ASP A 339 6.89 -29.95 0.63
C ASP A 339 7.07 -28.76 1.61
N SER A 340 6.88 -27.50 1.17
CA SER A 340 6.73 -26.35 2.07
C SER A 340 5.32 -26.25 2.66
N TRP A 341 4.25 -26.42 1.86
CA TRP A 341 2.86 -26.36 2.34
C TRP A 341 2.51 -27.52 3.26
N SER A 342 2.98 -28.74 2.95
CA SER A 342 2.75 -29.90 3.83
C SER A 342 3.48 -29.80 5.18
N LYS A 343 4.59 -29.04 5.24
CA LYS A 343 5.34 -28.77 6.48
C LYS A 343 4.92 -27.49 7.19
N ASN A 344 4.34 -26.52 6.47
CA ASN A 344 3.98 -25.20 6.97
C ASN A 344 2.64 -24.74 6.37
N VAL A 345 1.58 -24.92 7.16
CA VAL A 345 0.20 -24.51 6.82
C VAL A 345 0.09 -22.98 6.71
N SER A 346 0.87 -22.21 7.48
CA SER A 346 0.86 -20.74 7.42
C SER A 346 1.29 -20.23 6.05
N ARG A 347 2.34 -20.85 5.48
CA ARG A 347 2.81 -20.49 4.14
C ARG A 347 1.77 -20.81 3.05
N TYR A 348 0.92 -21.81 3.25
CA TYR A 348 -0.20 -22.08 2.32
C TYR A 348 -1.23 -20.95 2.34
N VAL A 349 -1.63 -20.50 3.54
CA VAL A 349 -2.60 -19.40 3.69
C VAL A 349 -2.02 -18.10 3.14
N GLU A 350 -0.75 -17.81 3.42
CA GLU A 350 -0.04 -16.65 2.86
C GLU A 350 0.03 -16.70 1.33
N ASP A 351 0.38 -17.85 0.73
CA ASP A 351 0.50 -18.00 -0.72
C ASP A 351 -0.86 -17.99 -1.46
N GLU A 352 -1.94 -18.49 -0.84
CA GLU A 352 -3.28 -18.49 -1.45
C GLU A 352 -4.09 -17.22 -1.14
N SER A 353 -3.60 -16.35 -0.25
CA SER A 353 -4.15 -15.01 -0.04
C SER A 353 -4.04 -14.15 -1.31
N ASP A 354 -5.02 -13.27 -1.51
CA ASP A 354 -5.04 -12.35 -2.66
C ASP A 354 -3.95 -11.28 -2.52
N ASP A 355 -3.61 -10.88 -1.29
CA ASP A 355 -2.56 -9.90 -0.95
C ASP A 355 -1.21 -10.55 -0.59
N SER A 356 -0.87 -11.67 -1.24
CA SER A 356 0.37 -12.37 -0.94
C SER A 356 1.62 -11.56 -1.34
N PHE A 357 2.55 -11.39 -0.41
CA PHE A 357 3.91 -10.90 -0.73
C PHE A 357 4.83 -12.01 -1.23
N SER A 358 4.36 -13.27 -1.28
CA SER A 358 5.14 -14.39 -1.78
C SER A 358 5.37 -14.25 -3.28
N HIS A 359 6.58 -14.57 -3.72
CA HIS A 359 6.91 -14.61 -5.14
C HIS A 359 7.21 -16.06 -5.56
N SER A 360 6.44 -16.57 -6.52
CA SER A 360 6.64 -17.92 -7.11
C SER A 360 6.20 -17.94 -8.57
N VAL A 361 6.44 -19.05 -9.29
CA VAL A 361 5.83 -19.29 -10.63
C VAL A 361 4.37 -19.00 -10.60
N ARG A 362 3.74 -19.56 -9.57
CA ARG A 362 2.34 -19.88 -9.60
C ARG A 362 1.62 -18.56 -9.50
N LEU A 363 2.09 -17.73 -8.56
CA LEU A 363 1.67 -16.36 -8.37
C LEU A 363 2.04 -15.48 -9.57
N SER A 364 3.28 -15.52 -10.09
CA SER A 364 3.65 -14.71 -11.27
C SER A 364 2.85 -15.06 -12.55
N ALA A 365 2.55 -16.34 -12.75
CA ALA A 365 1.74 -16.82 -13.87
C ALA A 365 0.25 -16.46 -13.68
N LEU A 366 -0.23 -16.47 -12.44
CA LEU A 366 -1.57 -15.99 -12.09
C LEU A 366 -1.68 -14.47 -12.26
N GLU A 367 -0.72 -13.69 -11.80
CA GLU A 367 -0.65 -12.23 -12.00
C GLU A 367 -0.65 -11.89 -13.50
N LEU A 368 0.14 -12.62 -14.30
CA LEU A 368 0.13 -12.46 -15.75
C LEU A 368 -1.23 -12.82 -16.36
N LEU A 369 -1.85 -13.92 -15.91
CA LEU A 369 -3.19 -14.30 -16.34
C LEU A 369 -4.21 -13.21 -16.00
N LEU A 370 -4.21 -12.73 -14.76
CA LEU A 370 -5.10 -11.69 -14.27
C LEU A 370 -4.94 -10.39 -15.06
N SER A 371 -3.69 -9.98 -15.33
CA SER A 371 -3.37 -8.82 -16.17
C SER A 371 -3.87 -8.97 -17.60
N ILE A 372 -3.77 -10.16 -18.20
CA ILE A 372 -4.28 -10.41 -19.55
C ILE A 372 -5.82 -10.39 -19.54
N THR A 373 -6.44 -10.96 -18.51
CA THR A 373 -7.90 -11.02 -18.41
C THR A 373 -8.53 -9.66 -18.10
N SER A 374 -7.82 -8.77 -17.41
CA SER A 374 -8.30 -7.40 -17.16
C SER A 374 -8.18 -6.52 -18.40
N GLU A 375 -7.11 -6.67 -19.19
CA GLU A 375 -6.86 -5.86 -20.40
C GLU A 375 -7.63 -6.37 -21.63
N PHE A 376 -7.73 -7.69 -21.82
CA PHE A 376 -8.33 -8.32 -23.02
C PHE A 376 -9.51 -9.24 -22.67
N LYS A 377 -10.52 -8.71 -21.95
CA LYS A 377 -11.64 -9.49 -21.37
C LYS A 377 -12.20 -10.56 -22.33
N ARG A 378 -12.65 -10.16 -23.54
CA ARG A 378 -13.32 -11.06 -24.50
C ARG A 378 -12.40 -12.17 -25.02
N GLU A 379 -11.24 -11.80 -25.57
CA GLU A 379 -10.27 -12.72 -26.16
C GLU A 379 -9.68 -13.65 -25.10
N ALA A 380 -9.35 -13.10 -23.92
CA ALA A 380 -8.82 -13.85 -22.80
C ALA A 380 -9.86 -14.84 -22.25
N GLY A 381 -11.13 -14.46 -22.13
CA GLY A 381 -12.20 -15.35 -21.68
C GLY A 381 -12.38 -16.57 -22.60
N VAL A 382 -12.45 -16.34 -23.92
CA VAL A 382 -12.54 -17.42 -24.91
C VAL A 382 -11.27 -18.28 -24.92
N GLY A 383 -10.09 -17.65 -24.83
CA GLY A 383 -8.80 -18.32 -24.79
C GLY A 383 -8.62 -19.20 -23.54
N LEU A 384 -9.03 -18.70 -22.37
CA LEU A 384 -8.99 -19.41 -21.09
C LEU A 384 -9.88 -20.65 -21.16
N TRP A 385 -11.13 -20.51 -21.62
CA TRP A 385 -12.04 -21.65 -21.72
C TRP A 385 -11.52 -22.76 -22.64
N LYS A 386 -11.03 -22.38 -23.84
CA LYS A 386 -10.42 -23.35 -24.78
C LYS A 386 -9.22 -24.07 -24.17
N SER A 387 -8.41 -23.35 -23.39
CA SER A 387 -7.22 -23.91 -22.74
C SER A 387 -7.60 -24.88 -21.62
N VAL A 388 -8.56 -24.52 -20.76
CA VAL A 388 -9.10 -25.39 -19.71
C VAL A 388 -9.64 -26.68 -20.31
N HIS A 389 -10.48 -26.59 -21.34
CA HIS A 389 -11.06 -27.78 -21.98
C HIS A 389 -9.98 -28.72 -22.54
N ARG A 390 -8.98 -28.16 -23.22
CA ARG A 390 -7.83 -28.92 -23.76
C ARG A 390 -7.04 -29.60 -22.64
N HIS A 391 -6.74 -28.90 -21.56
CA HIS A 391 -5.94 -29.43 -20.45
C HIS A 391 -6.66 -30.51 -19.66
N LEU A 392 -7.96 -30.38 -19.43
CA LEU A 392 -8.76 -31.41 -18.76
C LEU A 392 -8.94 -32.66 -19.62
N SER A 393 -9.14 -32.51 -20.93
CA SER A 393 -9.13 -33.65 -21.86
C SER A 393 -7.79 -34.39 -21.82
N HIS A 394 -6.67 -33.65 -21.79
CA HIS A 394 -5.36 -34.26 -21.63
C HIS A 394 -5.18 -34.93 -20.26
N ALA A 395 -5.66 -34.33 -19.19
CA ALA A 395 -5.62 -34.92 -17.85
C ALA A 395 -6.36 -36.26 -17.78
N GLU A 396 -7.49 -36.40 -18.46
CA GLU A 396 -8.23 -37.66 -18.54
C GLU A 396 -7.41 -38.75 -19.25
N THR A 397 -6.69 -38.40 -20.32
CA THR A 397 -5.76 -39.36 -20.97
C THR A 397 -4.61 -39.77 -20.06
N LEU A 398 -4.12 -38.86 -19.21
CA LEU A 398 -3.09 -39.20 -18.22
C LEU A 398 -3.65 -40.09 -17.11
N LYS A 399 -4.89 -39.85 -16.70
CA LYS A 399 -5.61 -40.64 -15.70
C LYS A 399 -5.89 -42.05 -16.19
N SER A 400 -6.34 -42.22 -17.44
CA SER A 400 -6.53 -43.54 -18.07
C SER A 400 -5.22 -44.32 -18.18
N ASN A 401 -4.10 -43.61 -18.35
CA ASN A 401 -2.76 -44.19 -18.38
C ASN A 401 -2.14 -44.40 -16.98
N GLN A 402 -2.92 -44.24 -15.90
CA GLN A 402 -2.49 -44.38 -14.50
C GLN A 402 -1.29 -43.49 -14.10
N SER A 403 -1.12 -42.34 -14.76
CA SER A 403 -0.06 -41.40 -14.41
C SER A 403 -0.39 -40.71 -13.09
N PRO A 404 0.50 -40.68 -12.08
CA PRO A 404 0.24 -40.04 -10.77
C PRO A 404 0.18 -38.51 -10.83
N ARG A 405 0.16 -37.92 -12.03
CA ARG A 405 0.35 -36.48 -12.30
C ARG A 405 -0.89 -35.80 -12.87
N TRP A 406 -1.94 -36.57 -13.20
CA TRP A 406 -3.16 -36.05 -13.84
C TRP A 406 -3.83 -34.93 -13.02
N TRP A 407 -3.88 -35.11 -11.69
CA TRP A 407 -4.57 -34.22 -10.75
C TRP A 407 -4.00 -32.80 -10.73
N LYS A 408 -2.72 -32.61 -11.08
CA LYS A 408 -2.09 -31.27 -11.12
C LYS A 408 -2.66 -30.39 -12.22
N LEU A 409 -3.09 -30.98 -13.33
CA LEU A 409 -3.73 -30.23 -14.41
C LEU A 409 -5.14 -29.80 -14.01
N HIS A 410 -5.88 -30.68 -13.31
CA HIS A 410 -7.19 -30.31 -12.76
C HIS A 410 -7.05 -29.16 -11.75
N GLU A 411 -6.13 -29.29 -10.81
CA GLU A 411 -5.85 -28.27 -9.79
C GLU A 411 -5.53 -26.90 -10.41
N ALA A 412 -4.62 -26.85 -11.39
CA ALA A 412 -4.26 -25.60 -12.07
C ALA A 412 -5.42 -25.00 -12.88
N CYS A 413 -6.24 -25.83 -13.53
CA CYS A 413 -7.41 -25.36 -14.27
C CYS A 413 -8.47 -24.76 -13.32
N LEU A 414 -8.77 -25.45 -12.22
CA LEU A 414 -9.73 -24.98 -11.22
C LEU A 414 -9.29 -23.68 -10.55
N LEU A 415 -7.99 -23.57 -10.23
CA LEU A 415 -7.42 -22.33 -9.72
C LEU A 415 -7.57 -21.18 -10.72
N ALA A 416 -7.15 -21.38 -11.98
CA ALA A 416 -7.21 -20.34 -13.01
C ALA A 416 -8.65 -19.86 -13.25
N MET A 417 -9.61 -20.80 -13.30
CA MET A 417 -11.03 -20.47 -13.40
C MET A 417 -11.54 -19.73 -12.16
N GLY A 418 -11.15 -20.18 -10.96
CA GLY A 418 -11.54 -19.54 -9.70
C GLY A 418 -11.03 -18.10 -9.60
N ARG A 419 -9.78 -17.85 -10.01
CA ARG A 419 -9.17 -16.50 -10.03
C ARG A 419 -9.77 -15.59 -11.10
N CYS A 420 -10.25 -16.15 -12.21
CA CYS A 420 -10.89 -15.41 -13.30
C CYS A 420 -12.43 -15.51 -13.26
N LYS A 421 -13.01 -15.73 -12.06
CA LYS A 421 -14.45 -16.00 -11.90
C LYS A 421 -15.33 -14.89 -12.50
N GLN A 422 -15.06 -13.63 -12.16
CA GLN A 422 -15.85 -12.49 -12.65
C GLN A 422 -15.88 -12.44 -14.19
N LEU A 423 -14.71 -12.56 -14.84
CA LEU A 423 -14.64 -12.61 -16.30
C LEU A 423 -15.46 -13.77 -16.87
N LEU A 424 -15.35 -14.97 -16.28
CA LEU A 424 -16.07 -16.14 -16.77
C LEU A 424 -17.59 -15.99 -16.60
N THR A 425 -18.06 -15.44 -15.48
CA THR A 425 -19.49 -15.19 -15.25
C THR A 425 -20.04 -14.15 -16.23
N ASP A 426 -19.30 -13.08 -16.49
CA ASP A 426 -19.71 -12.02 -17.43
C ASP A 426 -19.80 -12.57 -18.86
N MET A 427 -18.80 -13.35 -19.27
CA MET A 427 -18.75 -13.99 -20.59
C MET A 427 -19.85 -15.04 -20.80
N LEU A 428 -20.29 -15.71 -19.73
CA LEU A 428 -21.43 -16.62 -19.74
C LEU A 428 -22.75 -15.87 -19.89
N LEU A 429 -22.94 -14.79 -19.12
CA LEU A 429 -24.13 -13.95 -19.18
C LEU A 429 -24.27 -13.28 -20.56
N ALA A 430 -23.17 -12.80 -21.12
CA ALA A 430 -23.13 -12.20 -22.45
C ALA A 430 -23.22 -13.22 -23.60
N GLY A 431 -23.19 -14.53 -23.31
CA GLY A 431 -23.33 -15.59 -24.31
C GLY A 431 -22.13 -15.78 -25.24
N PHE A 432 -20.98 -15.17 -24.96
CA PHE A 432 -19.76 -15.29 -25.76
C PHE A 432 -19.09 -16.66 -25.63
N VAL A 433 -19.34 -17.38 -24.53
CA VAL A 433 -18.88 -18.75 -24.31
C VAL A 433 -20.07 -19.65 -24.01
N GLN A 434 -20.25 -20.70 -24.79
CA GLN A 434 -21.25 -21.74 -24.52
C GLN A 434 -20.64 -22.81 -23.61
N ILE A 435 -20.87 -22.68 -22.30
CA ILE A 435 -20.48 -23.68 -21.30
C ILE A 435 -21.73 -24.27 -20.68
N ASP A 436 -21.85 -25.60 -20.72
CA ASP A 436 -22.74 -26.31 -19.80
C ASP A 436 -22.02 -26.42 -18.45
N LEU A 437 -22.16 -25.37 -17.63
CA LEU A 437 -21.46 -25.25 -16.36
C LEU A 437 -21.86 -26.38 -15.41
N ASP A 438 -23.14 -26.74 -15.36
CA ASP A 438 -23.64 -27.80 -14.51
C ASP A 438 -23.07 -29.17 -14.88
N ALA A 439 -22.99 -29.50 -16.17
CA ALA A 439 -22.36 -30.74 -16.61
C ALA A 439 -20.85 -30.75 -16.32
N PHE A 440 -20.17 -29.64 -16.57
CA PHE A 440 -18.75 -29.48 -16.27
C PHE A 440 -18.46 -29.68 -14.78
N VAL A 441 -19.23 -29.01 -13.92
CA VAL A 441 -19.06 -29.04 -12.47
C VAL A 441 -19.28 -30.45 -11.91
N LYS A 442 -20.32 -31.14 -12.38
CA LYS A 442 -20.61 -32.53 -11.99
C LYS A 442 -19.49 -33.49 -12.42
N GLN A 443 -18.91 -33.29 -13.61
CA GLN A 443 -17.89 -34.19 -14.16
C GLN A 443 -16.50 -33.97 -13.56
N VAL A 444 -16.13 -32.73 -13.25
CA VAL A 444 -14.76 -32.36 -12.87
C VAL A 444 -14.68 -32.01 -11.38
N PRO A 445 -14.99 -30.79 -10.91
CA PRO A 445 -14.74 -30.42 -9.51
C PRO A 445 -15.53 -31.26 -8.49
N LEU A 446 -16.76 -31.70 -8.77
CA LEU A 446 -17.51 -32.55 -7.84
C LEU A 446 -16.90 -33.97 -7.72
N ALA A 447 -16.39 -34.51 -8.82
CA ALA A 447 -15.68 -35.79 -8.82
C ALA A 447 -14.32 -35.67 -8.11
N ASP A 448 -13.65 -34.53 -8.27
CA ASP A 448 -12.35 -34.24 -7.67
C ASP A 448 -12.43 -34.03 -6.15
N LEU A 449 -13.56 -33.53 -5.62
CA LEU A 449 -13.80 -33.38 -4.18
C LEU A 449 -13.68 -34.71 -3.41
N ASN A 450 -13.98 -35.84 -4.07
CA ASN A 450 -13.92 -37.17 -3.48
C ASN A 450 -12.52 -37.81 -3.58
N GLN A 451 -11.53 -37.13 -4.15
CA GLN A 451 -10.17 -37.65 -4.35
C GLN A 451 -9.24 -37.32 -3.17
N PHE A 452 -9.55 -37.84 -1.98
CA PHE A 452 -8.83 -37.53 -0.73
C PHE A 452 -7.32 -37.82 -0.75
N GLU A 453 -6.86 -38.64 -1.70
CA GLU A 453 -5.44 -38.92 -1.94
C GLU A 453 -4.65 -37.68 -2.41
N TYR A 454 -5.34 -36.66 -2.95
CA TYR A 454 -4.74 -35.42 -3.48
C TYR A 454 -5.31 -34.19 -2.75
N PRO A 455 -4.79 -33.85 -1.55
CA PRO A 455 -5.32 -32.77 -0.71
C PRO A 455 -5.54 -31.44 -1.43
N TYR A 456 -4.57 -30.98 -2.22
CA TYR A 456 -4.63 -29.68 -2.91
C TYR A 456 -5.68 -29.65 -4.04
N LEU A 457 -5.90 -30.78 -4.72
CA LEU A 457 -6.97 -30.89 -5.71
C LEU A 457 -8.33 -30.76 -5.02
N VAL A 458 -8.52 -31.46 -3.90
CA VAL A 458 -9.74 -31.36 -3.08
C VAL A 458 -9.95 -29.93 -2.58
N CYS A 459 -8.88 -29.25 -2.17
CA CYS A 459 -8.93 -27.85 -1.76
C CYS A 459 -9.42 -26.93 -2.89
N GLN A 460 -8.80 -27.02 -4.07
CA GLN A 460 -9.21 -26.19 -5.22
C GLN A 460 -10.62 -26.53 -5.71
N ALA A 461 -11.04 -27.79 -5.65
CA ALA A 461 -12.42 -28.19 -5.94
C ALA A 461 -13.42 -27.55 -4.96
N ALA A 462 -13.12 -27.52 -3.66
CA ALA A 462 -13.95 -26.85 -2.66
C ALA A 462 -13.99 -25.33 -2.87
N LEU A 463 -12.84 -24.68 -3.09
CA LEU A 463 -12.76 -23.24 -3.33
C LEU A 463 -13.49 -22.83 -4.62
N PHE A 464 -13.38 -23.64 -5.68
CA PHE A 464 -14.14 -23.45 -6.91
C PHE A 464 -15.65 -23.46 -6.64
N ALA A 465 -16.13 -24.43 -5.86
CA ALA A 465 -17.56 -24.55 -5.53
C ALA A 465 -18.08 -23.31 -4.79
N GLY A 466 -17.32 -22.79 -3.82
CA GLY A 466 -17.68 -21.56 -3.12
C GLY A 466 -17.81 -20.36 -4.07
N ARG A 467 -16.79 -20.13 -4.92
CA ARG A 467 -16.73 -18.99 -5.85
C ARG A 467 -17.80 -19.01 -6.94
N PHE A 468 -18.22 -20.18 -7.42
CA PHE A 468 -19.22 -20.31 -8.48
C PHE A 468 -20.63 -20.65 -7.97
N SER A 469 -20.86 -20.61 -6.65
CA SER A 469 -22.09 -21.07 -6.00
C SER A 469 -23.37 -20.45 -6.58
N ARG A 470 -23.37 -19.16 -6.91
CA ARG A 470 -24.49 -18.45 -7.54
C ARG A 470 -24.80 -18.89 -8.97
N SER A 471 -23.80 -19.44 -9.68
CA SER A 471 -23.94 -19.90 -11.07
C SER A 471 -24.34 -21.38 -11.20
N MET A 472 -24.37 -22.12 -10.08
CA MET A 472 -24.67 -23.55 -10.05
C MET A 472 -26.11 -23.85 -9.62
N SER A 473 -26.65 -24.99 -10.04
CA SER A 473 -27.96 -25.46 -9.54
C SER A 473 -27.95 -25.85 -8.05
N ALA A 474 -29.11 -25.72 -7.40
CA ALA A 474 -29.28 -26.04 -5.97
C ALA A 474 -28.91 -27.50 -5.62
N GLU A 475 -29.11 -28.44 -6.55
CA GLU A 475 -28.70 -29.85 -6.39
C GLU A 475 -27.18 -29.99 -6.25
N ILE A 476 -26.42 -29.27 -7.09
CA ILE A 476 -24.97 -29.26 -7.08
C ILE A 476 -24.46 -28.58 -5.80
N ASN A 477 -25.04 -27.43 -5.43
CA ASN A 477 -24.70 -26.73 -4.21
C ASN A 477 -24.91 -27.60 -2.97
N THR A 478 -26.02 -28.35 -2.90
CA THR A 478 -26.27 -29.31 -1.82
C THR A 478 -25.19 -30.39 -1.75
N ALA A 479 -24.79 -30.96 -2.90
CA ALA A 479 -23.77 -32.00 -2.95
C ALA A 479 -22.38 -31.50 -2.50
N PHE A 480 -22.00 -30.27 -2.86
CA PHE A 480 -20.76 -29.67 -2.39
C PHE A 480 -20.80 -29.33 -0.92
N LEU A 481 -21.90 -28.76 -0.41
CA LEU A 481 -22.03 -28.44 1.02
C LEU A 481 -22.00 -29.70 1.90
N ASP A 482 -22.64 -30.79 1.48
CA ASP A 482 -22.52 -32.11 2.11
C ASP A 482 -21.05 -32.57 2.16
N GLY A 483 -20.34 -32.46 1.04
CA GLY A 483 -18.93 -32.82 0.92
C GLY A 483 -18.00 -31.94 1.78
N ILE A 484 -18.22 -30.62 1.78
CA ILE A 484 -17.46 -29.65 2.58
C ILE A 484 -17.64 -29.93 4.07
N CYS A 485 -18.87 -30.20 4.53
CA CYS A 485 -19.12 -30.57 5.93
C CYS A 485 -18.41 -31.87 6.30
N HIS A 486 -18.41 -32.87 5.41
CA HIS A 486 -17.67 -34.11 5.63
C HIS A 486 -16.16 -33.86 5.74
N LEU A 487 -15.59 -33.04 4.85
CA LEU A 487 -14.18 -32.67 4.85
C LEU A 487 -13.79 -31.94 6.14
N LEU A 488 -14.58 -30.97 6.60
CA LEU A 488 -14.32 -30.24 7.84
C LEU A 488 -14.20 -31.15 9.06
N MET A 489 -15.08 -32.15 9.15
CA MET A 489 -15.15 -33.05 10.30
C MET A 489 -14.11 -34.18 10.26
N HIS A 490 -13.75 -34.66 9.06
CA HIS A 490 -12.96 -35.89 8.90
C HIS A 490 -11.59 -35.72 8.23
N ALA A 491 -11.27 -34.55 7.69
CA ALA A 491 -9.98 -34.33 7.05
C ALA A 491 -8.82 -34.52 8.04
N GLN A 492 -7.82 -35.30 7.63
CA GLN A 492 -6.58 -35.48 8.39
C GLN A 492 -5.59 -34.33 8.19
N HIS A 493 -5.66 -33.66 7.03
CA HIS A 493 -4.74 -32.57 6.67
C HIS A 493 -5.38 -31.20 6.96
N PRO A 494 -4.77 -30.34 7.80
CA PRO A 494 -5.37 -29.06 8.19
C PRO A 494 -5.70 -28.10 7.04
N ILE A 495 -4.89 -28.13 5.96
CA ILE A 495 -5.13 -27.34 4.74
C ILE A 495 -6.50 -27.61 4.10
N ILE A 496 -6.97 -28.87 4.14
CA ILE A 496 -8.28 -29.23 3.60
C ILE A 496 -9.37 -28.56 4.43
N SER A 497 -9.29 -28.66 5.76
CA SER A 497 -10.24 -28.00 6.66
C SER A 497 -10.24 -26.48 6.44
N LEU A 498 -9.08 -25.84 6.34
CA LEU A 498 -8.97 -24.40 6.07
C LEU A 498 -9.59 -24.00 4.72
N SER A 499 -9.30 -24.74 3.65
CA SER A 499 -9.85 -24.45 2.33
C SER A 499 -11.36 -24.71 2.28
N SER A 500 -11.86 -25.70 3.02
CA SER A 500 -13.30 -25.93 3.21
C SER A 500 -13.98 -24.80 3.97
N LEU A 501 -13.34 -24.20 4.98
CA LEU A 501 -13.85 -23.00 5.66
C LEU A 501 -13.89 -21.80 4.73
N ARG A 502 -12.82 -21.57 3.97
CA ARG A 502 -12.79 -20.48 2.97
C ARG A 502 -13.80 -20.69 1.85
N ALA A 503 -14.05 -21.95 1.45
CA ALA A 503 -15.13 -22.26 0.51
C ALA A 503 -16.52 -21.94 1.09
N PHE A 504 -16.76 -22.25 2.37
CA PHE A 504 -17.99 -21.85 3.06
C PHE A 504 -18.15 -20.32 3.12
N TYR A 505 -17.07 -19.59 3.41
CA TYR A 505 -17.06 -18.13 3.36
C TYR A 505 -17.53 -17.63 1.98
N TYR A 506 -16.94 -18.12 0.89
CA TYR A 506 -17.36 -17.76 -0.48
C TYR A 506 -18.82 -18.15 -0.77
N TYR A 507 -19.31 -19.28 -0.24
CA TYR A 507 -20.72 -19.65 -0.38
C TYR A 507 -21.67 -18.61 0.22
N CYS A 508 -21.36 -18.11 1.42
CA CYS A 508 -22.16 -17.10 2.09
C CYS A 508 -22.07 -15.74 1.39
N GLU A 509 -20.88 -15.36 0.92
CA GLU A 509 -20.64 -14.11 0.19
C GLU A 509 -21.43 -14.08 -1.14
N GLU A 510 -21.37 -15.15 -1.92
CA GLU A 510 -21.94 -15.21 -3.28
C GLU A 510 -23.46 -15.37 -3.33
N LEU A 511 -24.03 -16.18 -2.43
CA LEU A 511 -25.48 -16.43 -2.40
C LEU A 511 -26.24 -15.28 -1.72
N GLY A 512 -25.54 -14.50 -0.87
CA GLY A 512 -26.15 -13.48 -0.02
C GLY A 512 -27.09 -14.07 1.02
N ILE A 513 -27.47 -13.28 2.04
CA ILE A 513 -28.27 -13.74 3.19
C ILE A 513 -29.66 -14.26 2.77
N GLU A 514 -30.23 -13.76 1.67
CA GLU A 514 -31.61 -14.06 1.25
C GLU A 514 -31.82 -15.47 0.67
N GLN A 515 -30.78 -16.13 0.13
CA GLN A 515 -30.86 -17.50 -0.42
C GLN A 515 -30.27 -18.56 0.52
N THR A 516 -29.99 -18.21 1.78
CA THR A 516 -29.29 -19.08 2.75
C THR A 516 -30.15 -20.19 3.38
N THR A 517 -31.43 -20.35 3.01
CA THR A 517 -32.29 -21.39 3.62
C THR A 517 -31.71 -22.80 3.51
N ASP A 518 -30.99 -23.07 2.42
CA ASP A 518 -30.34 -24.36 2.18
C ASP A 518 -29.06 -24.56 2.99
N ILE A 519 -28.42 -23.46 3.45
CA ILE A 519 -27.21 -23.45 4.26
C ILE A 519 -27.53 -23.71 5.75
N LEU A 520 -28.72 -23.33 6.22
CA LEU A 520 -29.11 -23.39 7.65
C LEU A 520 -28.85 -24.74 8.30
N LYS A 521 -29.15 -25.84 7.59
CA LYS A 521 -28.96 -27.22 8.10
C LYS A 521 -27.49 -27.61 8.31
N TYR A 522 -26.56 -26.90 7.68
CA TYR A 522 -25.12 -27.16 7.75
C TYR A 522 -24.40 -26.34 8.83
N LEU A 523 -25.01 -25.25 9.31
CA LEU A 523 -24.39 -24.35 10.30
C LEU A 523 -23.86 -25.06 11.56
N PRO A 524 -24.56 -26.05 12.16
CA PRO A 524 -24.01 -26.76 13.33
C PRO A 524 -22.70 -27.49 13.01
N SER A 525 -22.64 -28.20 11.89
CA SER A 525 -21.46 -28.95 11.45
C SER A 525 -20.29 -28.02 11.11
N ILE A 526 -20.59 -26.87 10.48
CA ILE A 526 -19.58 -25.86 10.13
C ILE A 526 -19.01 -25.23 11.40
N PHE A 527 -19.86 -24.84 12.35
CA PHE A 527 -19.42 -24.27 13.63
C PHE A 527 -18.50 -25.23 14.39
N ASP A 528 -18.89 -26.50 14.55
CA ASP A 528 -18.04 -27.50 15.19
C ASP A 528 -16.74 -27.75 14.39
N GLY A 529 -16.81 -27.71 13.05
CA GLY A 529 -15.66 -27.79 12.16
C GLY A 529 -14.67 -26.63 12.32
N ILE A 530 -15.15 -25.40 12.52
CA ILE A 530 -14.31 -24.22 12.78
C ILE A 530 -13.55 -24.41 14.10
N LEU A 531 -14.25 -24.77 15.17
CA LEU A 531 -13.64 -24.98 16.49
C LEU A 531 -12.60 -26.10 16.46
N LEU A 532 -12.88 -27.19 15.74
CA LEU A 532 -11.93 -28.26 15.53
C LEU A 532 -10.69 -27.78 14.77
N THR A 533 -10.88 -26.95 13.75
CA THR A 533 -9.78 -26.41 12.92
C THR A 533 -8.89 -25.47 13.72
N LEU A 534 -9.46 -24.53 14.48
CA LEU A 534 -8.74 -23.60 15.36
C LEU A 534 -7.83 -24.34 16.36
N SER A 535 -8.26 -25.51 16.85
CA SER A 535 -7.47 -26.34 17.77
C SER A 535 -6.27 -27.05 17.13
N ARG A 536 -6.20 -27.13 15.79
CA ARG A 536 -5.21 -27.93 15.04
C ARG A 536 -4.21 -27.10 14.25
N ILE A 537 -4.47 -25.82 14.02
CA ILE A 537 -3.66 -24.94 13.16
C ILE A 537 -2.82 -23.95 13.98
N PRO A 538 -1.71 -23.40 13.43
CA PRO A 538 -0.92 -22.37 14.10
C PRO A 538 -1.67 -21.02 14.16
N GLN A 539 -1.32 -20.18 15.15
CA GLN A 539 -1.93 -18.86 15.37
C GLN A 539 -1.95 -17.98 14.11
N SER A 540 -0.87 -17.98 13.33
CA SER A 540 -0.75 -17.17 12.11
C SER A 540 -1.77 -17.52 11.01
N THR A 541 -2.56 -18.58 11.19
CA THR A 541 -3.61 -19.02 10.24
C THR A 541 -5.02 -18.86 10.78
N TYR A 542 -5.20 -18.18 11.92
CA TYR A 542 -6.50 -18.01 12.57
C TYR A 542 -7.45 -17.09 11.80
N ILE A 543 -6.95 -16.28 10.87
CA ILE A 543 -7.75 -15.30 10.11
C ILE A 543 -8.92 -15.97 9.38
N TRP A 544 -8.67 -16.94 8.49
CA TRP A 544 -9.76 -17.59 7.71
C TRP A 544 -10.84 -18.26 8.58
N PRO A 545 -10.51 -19.00 9.66
CA PRO A 545 -11.53 -19.48 10.60
C PRO A 545 -12.32 -18.37 11.29
N LEU A 546 -11.68 -17.24 11.64
CA LEU A 546 -12.35 -16.12 12.30
C LEU A 546 -13.27 -15.37 11.33
N GLU A 547 -12.83 -15.11 10.10
CA GLU A 547 -13.68 -14.56 9.02
C GLU A 547 -14.89 -15.48 8.77
N SER A 548 -14.66 -16.81 8.77
CA SER A 548 -15.72 -17.81 8.62
C SER A 548 -16.71 -17.79 9.79
N LEU A 549 -16.28 -17.45 11.01
CA LEU A 549 -17.19 -17.22 12.14
C LEU A 549 -17.94 -15.90 12.01
N ALA A 550 -17.27 -14.83 11.60
CA ALA A 550 -17.88 -13.51 11.42
C ALA A 550 -19.02 -13.57 10.39
N ILE A 551 -18.79 -14.20 9.24
CA ILE A 551 -19.84 -14.40 8.23
C ILE A 551 -20.94 -15.33 8.73
N LEU A 552 -20.63 -16.41 9.45
CA LEU A 552 -21.62 -17.32 10.02
C LEU A 552 -22.61 -16.59 10.95
N ILE A 553 -22.14 -15.60 11.72
CA ILE A 553 -22.98 -14.82 12.63
C ILE A 553 -24.05 -14.02 11.88
N SER A 554 -23.75 -13.60 10.65
CA SER A 554 -24.71 -12.87 9.81
C SER A 554 -25.76 -13.76 9.12
N VAL A 555 -25.62 -15.09 9.16
CA VAL A 555 -26.50 -16.02 8.42
C VAL A 555 -27.84 -16.27 9.14
N ASP A 556 -27.82 -16.64 10.43
CA ASP A 556 -29.04 -17.06 11.15
C ASP A 556 -29.01 -16.68 12.64
N GLU A 557 -29.87 -15.73 13.02
CA GLU A 557 -29.95 -15.25 14.40
C GLU A 557 -30.32 -16.34 15.43
N PRO A 558 -31.30 -17.23 15.18
CA PRO A 558 -31.64 -18.34 16.09
C PRO A 558 -30.50 -19.34 16.32
N PHE A 559 -29.78 -19.73 15.27
CA PHE A 559 -28.63 -20.62 15.41
C PHE A 559 -27.54 -19.98 16.26
N VAL A 560 -27.20 -18.71 16.01
CA VAL A 560 -26.22 -17.96 16.80
C VAL A 560 -26.62 -17.94 18.28
N ALA A 561 -27.90 -17.73 18.58
CA ALA A 561 -28.41 -17.79 19.96
C ALA A 561 -28.23 -19.17 20.60
N SER A 562 -28.32 -20.25 19.83
CA SER A 562 -28.12 -21.62 20.32
C SER A 562 -26.66 -21.94 20.69
N VAL A 563 -25.70 -21.25 20.07
CA VAL A 563 -24.25 -21.47 20.27
C VAL A 563 -23.54 -20.31 20.99
N GLU A 564 -24.30 -19.30 21.44
CA GLU A 564 -23.80 -18.06 22.04
C GLU A 564 -22.71 -18.31 23.09
N ASP A 565 -22.96 -19.19 24.06
CA ASP A 565 -22.05 -19.41 25.20
C ASP A 565 -20.66 -19.85 24.74
N ARG A 566 -20.58 -20.71 23.72
CA ARG A 566 -19.31 -21.17 23.14
C ARG A 566 -18.66 -20.07 22.31
N LEU A 567 -19.44 -19.33 21.54
CA LEU A 567 -18.97 -18.33 20.58
C LEU A 567 -18.46 -17.06 21.26
N SER A 568 -19.21 -16.49 22.19
CA SER A 568 -18.83 -15.28 22.92
C SER A 568 -17.64 -15.52 23.83
N THR A 569 -17.59 -16.69 24.50
CA THR A 569 -16.45 -17.09 25.32
C THR A 569 -15.18 -17.22 24.47
N LEU A 570 -15.27 -17.86 23.30
CA LEU A 570 -14.14 -17.97 22.38
C LEU A 570 -13.66 -16.59 21.90
N ALA A 571 -14.57 -15.74 21.44
CA ALA A 571 -14.24 -14.43 20.90
C ALA A 571 -13.53 -13.55 21.95
N ILE A 572 -14.04 -13.51 23.18
CA ILE A 572 -13.44 -12.78 24.30
C ILE A 572 -12.08 -13.39 24.69
N GLU A 573 -11.97 -14.71 24.78
CA GLU A 573 -10.70 -15.38 25.10
C GLU A 573 -9.62 -15.07 24.05
N MET A 574 -9.97 -15.14 22.76
CA MET A 574 -9.06 -14.85 21.65
C MET A 574 -8.67 -13.36 21.63
N PHE A 575 -9.62 -12.45 21.84
CA PHE A 575 -9.35 -11.02 21.95
C PHE A 575 -8.32 -10.72 23.04
N VAL A 576 -8.52 -11.25 24.26
CA VAL A 576 -7.61 -11.01 25.40
C VAL A 576 -6.25 -11.69 25.19
N ARG A 577 -6.24 -12.92 24.67
CA ARG A 577 -5.00 -13.70 24.45
C ARG A 577 -4.13 -13.08 23.36
N TYR A 578 -4.73 -12.54 22.30
CA TYR A 578 -4.04 -12.06 21.10
C TYR A 578 -4.16 -10.54 20.92
N VAL A 579 -4.27 -9.78 22.00
CA VAL A 579 -4.41 -8.31 21.95
C VAL A 579 -3.23 -7.57 21.27
N ASN A 580 -2.07 -8.22 21.16
CA ASN A 580 -0.90 -7.67 20.47
C ASN A 580 -0.87 -8.02 18.97
N ASP A 581 -1.78 -8.87 18.50
CA ASP A 581 -1.91 -9.27 17.09
C ASP A 581 -3.10 -8.49 16.51
N PRO A 582 -2.86 -7.39 15.75
CA PRO A 582 -3.92 -6.51 15.30
C PRO A 582 -4.90 -7.19 14.35
N LEU A 583 -4.45 -8.18 13.56
CA LEU A 583 -5.31 -8.90 12.62
C LEU A 583 -6.31 -9.79 13.36
N ILE A 584 -5.84 -10.60 14.32
CA ILE A 584 -6.72 -11.42 15.15
C ILE A 584 -7.63 -10.53 16.02
N ASN A 585 -7.10 -9.44 16.55
CA ASN A 585 -7.88 -8.53 17.39
C ASN A 585 -9.00 -7.84 16.59
N SER A 586 -8.74 -7.43 15.34
CA SER A 586 -9.74 -6.90 14.42
C SER A 586 -10.88 -7.90 14.19
N GLU A 587 -10.54 -9.13 13.79
CA GLU A 587 -11.53 -10.18 13.51
C GLU A 587 -12.36 -10.56 14.75
N THR A 588 -11.71 -10.69 15.91
CA THR A 588 -12.43 -10.98 17.16
C THR A 588 -13.34 -9.83 17.58
N THR A 589 -12.96 -8.57 17.31
CA THR A 589 -13.79 -7.39 17.53
C THR A 589 -14.98 -7.37 16.55
N ALA A 590 -14.78 -7.73 15.28
CA ALA A 590 -15.84 -7.88 14.28
C ALA A 590 -16.85 -8.97 14.68
N ILE A 591 -16.38 -10.10 15.18
CA ILE A 591 -17.23 -11.18 15.74
C ILE A 591 -18.08 -10.65 16.91
N ILE A 592 -17.46 -9.96 17.87
CA ILE A 592 -18.19 -9.39 19.03
C ILE A 592 -19.21 -8.35 18.57
N LYS A 593 -18.85 -7.48 17.62
CA LYS A 593 -19.75 -6.52 16.97
C LYS A 593 -20.94 -7.24 16.31
N GLY A 594 -20.70 -8.33 15.56
CA GLY A 594 -21.76 -9.15 14.97
C GLY A 594 -22.72 -9.74 16.01
N LEU A 595 -22.19 -10.25 17.13
CA LEU A 595 -23.02 -10.78 18.23
C LEU A 595 -23.88 -9.73 18.90
N VAL A 596 -23.39 -8.49 19.01
CA VAL A 596 -24.13 -7.36 19.60
C VAL A 596 -25.34 -6.99 18.73
N HIS A 597 -25.23 -7.08 17.41
CA HIS A 597 -26.31 -6.78 16.48
C HIS A 597 -27.44 -7.83 16.47
N ASN A 598 -27.22 -9.02 17.03
CA ASN A 598 -28.22 -10.08 17.16
C ASN A 598 -29.09 -9.86 18.40
N ASN A 599 -30.34 -9.46 18.18
CA ASN A 599 -31.32 -9.11 19.22
C ASN A 599 -31.54 -10.19 20.29
N LEU A 600 -31.32 -11.47 19.97
CA LEU A 600 -31.50 -12.59 20.90
C LEU A 600 -30.33 -12.71 21.91
N VAL A 601 -29.17 -12.17 21.56
CA VAL A 601 -27.88 -12.40 22.24
C VAL A 601 -27.30 -11.12 22.84
N THR A 602 -27.69 -9.94 22.34
CA THR A 602 -27.14 -8.62 22.73
C THR A 602 -27.01 -8.42 24.24
N ASN A 603 -27.99 -8.84 25.05
CA ASN A 603 -27.94 -8.68 26.51
C ASN A 603 -26.90 -9.59 27.19
N LEU A 604 -26.71 -10.81 26.69
CA LEU A 604 -25.75 -11.77 27.24
C LEU A 604 -24.31 -11.30 27.00
N ILE A 605 -24.03 -10.76 25.82
CA ILE A 605 -22.71 -10.20 25.47
C ILE A 605 -22.37 -9.01 26.36
N GLN A 606 -23.34 -8.13 26.61
CA GLN A 606 -23.16 -7.00 27.53
C GLN A 606 -22.74 -7.47 28.92
N GLU A 607 -23.38 -8.50 29.46
CA GLU A 607 -23.03 -9.05 30.77
C GLU A 607 -21.63 -9.69 30.78
N ARG A 608 -21.23 -10.37 29.70
CA ARG A 608 -19.91 -11.00 29.56
C ARG A 608 -18.76 -10.02 29.37
N LEU A 609 -19.02 -8.82 28.85
CA LEU A 609 -18.00 -7.78 28.70
C LEU A 609 -17.66 -7.09 30.02
N ILE A 610 -18.55 -7.09 31.01
CA ILE A 610 -18.32 -6.43 32.31
C ILE A 610 -17.04 -6.95 32.99
N PRO A 611 -16.83 -8.28 33.18
CA PRO A 611 -15.59 -8.79 33.75
C PRO A 611 -14.33 -8.42 32.96
N VAL A 612 -14.43 -8.29 31.63
CA VAL A 612 -13.30 -7.91 30.76
C VAL A 612 -12.89 -6.47 31.04
N VAL A 613 -13.85 -5.56 31.15
CA VAL A 613 -13.60 -4.15 31.51
C VAL A 613 -13.13 -4.02 32.96
N GLU A 614 -13.71 -4.77 33.89
CA GLU A 614 -13.26 -4.80 35.29
C GLU A 614 -11.80 -5.28 35.43
N SER A 615 -11.34 -6.14 34.52
CA SER A 615 -9.94 -6.59 34.49
C SER A 615 -8.93 -5.47 34.22
N ILE A 616 -9.35 -4.34 33.65
CA ILE A 616 -8.48 -3.18 33.42
C ILE A 616 -8.10 -2.49 34.75
N CYS A 617 -8.94 -2.61 35.79
CA CYS A 617 -8.76 -1.93 37.07
C CYS A 617 -7.62 -2.50 37.94
N TYR A 618 -6.97 -3.59 37.54
CA TYR A 618 -5.85 -4.15 38.29
C TYR A 618 -4.63 -3.21 38.25
N THR A 619 -3.99 -2.97 39.40
CA THR A 619 -2.85 -2.05 39.54
C THR A 619 -1.60 -2.56 38.80
N GLU A 620 -0.66 -1.68 38.40
CA GLU A 620 0.60 -2.06 37.71
C GLU A 620 1.39 -3.20 38.39
N GLU A 621 1.38 -3.27 39.73
CA GLU A 621 2.00 -4.38 40.48
C GLU A 621 1.26 -5.73 40.30
N GLN A 622 -0.06 -5.69 40.17
CA GLN A 622 -0.90 -6.87 39.93
C GLN A 622 -0.86 -7.30 38.46
N GLN A 623 -0.78 -6.35 37.52
CA GLN A 623 -0.62 -6.61 36.09
C GLN A 623 0.72 -7.31 35.78
N LYS A 624 1.82 -6.89 36.45
CA LYS A 624 3.13 -7.56 36.36
C LYS A 624 3.12 -8.98 36.94
N GLN A 625 2.34 -9.23 37.99
CA GLN A 625 2.19 -10.57 38.59
C GLN A 625 1.28 -11.49 37.77
N GLN A 626 0.28 -10.95 37.06
CA GLN A 626 -0.69 -11.70 36.26
C GLN A 626 -0.34 -11.82 34.76
N LYS A 627 0.81 -11.29 34.30
CA LYS A 627 1.23 -11.27 32.88
C LYS A 627 0.19 -10.61 31.95
N ILE A 628 -0.48 -9.55 32.41
CA ILE A 628 -1.42 -8.80 31.57
C ILE A 628 -0.62 -7.95 30.57
N ALA A 629 -0.99 -7.99 29.29
CA ALA A 629 -0.34 -7.21 28.23
C ALA A 629 -0.57 -5.70 28.44
N THR A 630 0.46 -4.88 28.25
CA THR A 630 0.40 -3.42 28.42
C THR A 630 -0.62 -2.74 27.49
N ASN A 631 -0.93 -3.36 26.35
CA ASN A 631 -1.88 -2.87 25.36
C ASN A 631 -3.34 -3.28 25.63
N LEU A 632 -3.60 -4.08 26.68
CA LEU A 632 -4.94 -4.54 26.98
C LEU A 632 -5.90 -3.41 27.38
N PRO A 633 -5.55 -2.44 28.26
CA PRO A 633 -6.46 -1.37 28.65
C PRO A 633 -6.97 -0.52 27.47
N PRO A 634 -6.11 0.01 26.56
CA PRO A 634 -6.61 0.74 25.40
C PRO A 634 -7.47 -0.11 24.47
N ALA A 635 -7.10 -1.37 24.24
CA ALA A 635 -7.86 -2.26 23.35
C ALA A 635 -9.25 -2.58 23.90
N VAL A 636 -9.39 -2.84 25.21
CA VAL A 636 -10.71 -3.11 25.82
C VAL A 636 -11.59 -1.86 25.81
N LEU A 637 -11.02 -0.65 25.98
CA LEU A 637 -11.78 0.60 25.84
C LEU A 637 -12.29 0.80 24.41
N ASP A 638 -11.48 0.44 23.42
CA ASP A 638 -11.86 0.50 22.01
C ASP A 638 -12.95 -0.53 21.67
N LEU A 639 -12.79 -1.77 22.13
CA LEU A 639 -13.83 -2.80 22.04
C LEU A 639 -15.14 -2.33 22.68
N LEU A 640 -15.09 -1.76 23.90
CA LEU A 640 -16.27 -1.22 24.57
C LEU A 640 -16.91 -0.08 23.76
N THR A 641 -16.10 0.79 23.16
CA THR A 641 -16.58 1.87 22.28
C THR A 641 -17.32 1.29 21.08
N THR A 642 -16.71 0.35 20.36
CA THR A 642 -17.30 -0.34 19.20
C THR A 642 -18.62 -1.03 19.57
N VAL A 643 -18.63 -1.74 20.70
CA VAL A 643 -19.81 -2.42 21.24
C VAL A 643 -20.94 -1.42 21.54
N LEU A 644 -20.65 -0.34 22.28
CA LEU A 644 -21.65 0.69 22.63
C LEU A 644 -22.23 1.37 21.38
N ARG A 645 -21.39 1.65 20.38
CA ARG A 645 -21.80 2.27 19.10
C ARG A 645 -22.64 1.33 18.22
N SER A 646 -22.50 0.03 18.41
CA SER A 646 -23.21 -1.00 17.65
C SER A 646 -24.55 -1.41 18.27
N MET A 647 -24.89 -0.87 19.45
CA MET A 647 -26.13 -1.19 20.17
C MET A 647 -27.27 -0.25 19.81
N ASP A 648 -28.46 -0.81 19.65
CA ASP A 648 -29.70 -0.05 19.69
C ASP A 648 -30.09 0.23 21.16
N PRO A 649 -30.34 1.49 21.57
CA PRO A 649 -30.79 1.81 22.92
C PRO A 649 -32.14 1.14 23.25
N PRO A 650 -32.39 0.71 24.51
CA PRO A 650 -31.64 1.01 25.73
C PRO A 650 -30.52 0.02 26.05
N ILE A 651 -29.42 0.53 26.61
CA ILE A 651 -28.27 -0.28 27.06
C ILE A 651 -28.63 -1.04 28.34
N ASN A 652 -28.04 -2.23 28.53
CA ASN A 652 -28.15 -2.98 29.78
C ASN A 652 -27.66 -2.11 30.95
N ARG A 653 -28.56 -1.89 31.91
CA ARG A 653 -28.30 -1.09 33.11
C ARG A 653 -27.07 -1.57 33.89
N LEU A 654 -26.83 -2.88 33.93
CA LEU A 654 -25.67 -3.45 34.64
C LEU A 654 -24.35 -3.08 33.96
N LEU A 655 -24.31 -3.06 32.62
CA LEU A 655 -23.13 -2.62 31.87
C LEU A 655 -22.82 -1.17 32.22
N MET A 656 -23.83 -0.30 32.20
CA MET A 656 -23.69 1.11 32.56
C MET A 656 -23.21 1.30 34.00
N GLU A 657 -23.85 0.66 34.98
CA GLU A 657 -23.52 0.81 36.40
C GLU A 657 -22.09 0.33 36.74
N LYS A 658 -21.55 -0.64 36.00
CA LYS A 658 -20.23 -1.24 36.27
C LYS A 658 -19.09 -0.65 35.46
N THR A 659 -19.31 -0.35 34.18
CA THR A 659 -18.22 0.03 33.26
C THR A 659 -18.03 1.55 33.17
N PHE A 660 -19.10 2.34 33.25
CA PHE A 660 -18.99 3.80 33.15
C PHE A 660 -18.11 4.43 34.24
N PRO A 661 -18.21 4.05 35.54
CA PRO A 661 -17.30 4.58 36.57
C PRO A 661 -15.83 4.24 36.32
N ILE A 662 -15.55 3.08 35.71
CA ILE A 662 -14.18 2.65 35.37
C ILE A 662 -13.59 3.58 34.31
N VAL A 663 -14.35 3.88 33.24
CA VAL A 663 -13.92 4.80 32.19
C VAL A 663 -13.63 6.19 32.76
N LEU A 664 -14.52 6.72 33.62
CA LEU A 664 -14.29 8.00 34.29
C LEU A 664 -13.01 7.99 35.15
N HIS A 665 -12.81 6.93 35.93
CA HIS A 665 -11.63 6.79 36.78
C HIS A 665 -10.34 6.75 35.94
N LEU A 666 -10.30 5.97 34.86
CA LEU A 666 -9.14 5.87 33.97
C LEU A 666 -8.81 7.21 33.31
N LEU A 667 -9.82 7.94 32.81
CA LEU A 667 -9.61 9.26 32.20
C LEU A 667 -9.07 10.30 33.18
N LEU A 668 -9.49 10.24 34.45
CA LEU A 668 -9.01 11.15 35.48
C LEU A 668 -7.60 10.79 35.97
N THR A 669 -7.28 9.50 36.11
CA THR A 669 -6.04 9.03 36.77
C THR A 669 -4.89 8.70 35.83
N SER A 670 -5.16 8.30 34.58
CA SER A 670 -4.12 7.88 33.63
C SER A 670 -3.43 9.06 32.96
N ASP A 671 -2.14 8.88 32.65
CA ASP A 671 -1.33 9.75 31.79
C ASP A 671 -0.95 9.07 30.46
N ASP A 672 -1.39 7.81 30.25
CA ASP A 672 -1.15 7.07 29.01
C ASP A 672 -2.00 7.65 27.85
N GLN A 673 -1.34 7.99 26.75
CA GLN A 673 -1.97 8.63 25.60
C GLN A 673 -3.08 7.77 24.97
N GLN A 674 -2.87 6.45 24.86
CA GLN A 674 -3.82 5.54 24.20
C GLN A 674 -5.05 5.29 25.09
N ILE A 675 -4.86 5.16 26.41
CA ILE A 675 -5.96 5.09 27.37
C ILE A 675 -6.81 6.36 27.32
N LEU A 676 -6.17 7.54 27.26
CA LEU A 676 -6.87 8.81 27.20
C LEU A 676 -7.65 8.99 25.89
N LEU A 677 -7.08 8.57 24.76
CA LEU A 677 -7.72 8.61 23.45
C LEU A 677 -8.94 7.69 23.39
N ASN A 678 -8.74 6.39 23.63
CA ASN A 678 -9.79 5.37 23.49
C ASN A 678 -10.84 5.53 24.60
N GLY A 679 -10.43 5.89 25.81
CA GLY A 679 -11.38 6.19 26.89
C GLY A 679 -12.23 7.43 26.60
N GLY A 680 -11.66 8.41 25.90
CA GLY A 680 -12.33 9.64 25.49
C GLY A 680 -13.44 9.38 24.47
N GLU A 681 -13.12 8.61 23.43
CA GLU A 681 -14.10 8.13 22.45
C GLU A 681 -15.16 7.22 23.09
N CYS A 682 -14.76 6.37 24.04
CA CYS A 682 -15.68 5.55 24.82
C CYS A 682 -16.68 6.40 25.62
N LEU A 683 -16.22 7.50 26.24
CA LEU A 683 -17.09 8.45 26.93
C LEU A 683 -18.05 9.15 25.96
N CYS A 684 -17.60 9.50 24.75
CA CYS A 684 -18.48 10.02 23.69
C CYS A 684 -19.58 8.99 23.33
N ALA A 685 -19.22 7.70 23.21
CA ALA A 685 -20.18 6.63 22.93
C ALA A 685 -21.23 6.49 24.05
N PHE A 686 -20.84 6.53 25.32
CA PHE A 686 -21.79 6.55 26.45
C PHE A 686 -22.75 7.73 26.38
N LEU A 687 -22.25 8.94 26.09
CA LEU A 687 -23.08 10.14 25.97
C LEU A 687 -24.07 10.07 24.80
N SER A 688 -23.69 9.39 23.72
CA SER A 688 -24.56 9.18 22.57
C SER A 688 -25.65 8.15 22.87
N CYS A 689 -25.25 6.94 23.29
CA CYS A 689 -26.15 5.79 23.37
C CYS A 689 -26.95 5.71 24.69
N ALA A 690 -26.47 6.28 25.79
CA ALA A 690 -27.07 6.22 27.12
C ALA A 690 -27.20 7.61 27.78
N SER A 691 -27.56 8.63 27.00
CA SER A 691 -27.64 10.02 27.45
C SER A 691 -28.45 10.24 28.73
N LYS A 692 -29.57 9.52 28.91
CA LYS A 692 -30.44 9.66 30.09
C LYS A 692 -29.79 9.03 31.33
N GLU A 693 -29.30 7.81 31.17
CA GLU A 693 -28.66 7.02 32.23
C GLU A 693 -27.36 7.68 32.72
N VAL A 694 -26.60 8.28 31.80
CA VAL A 694 -25.40 9.09 32.13
C VAL A 694 -25.79 10.29 33.00
N LEU A 695 -26.87 10.99 32.68
CA LEU A 695 -27.32 12.16 33.47
C LEU A 695 -27.90 11.77 34.84
N GLU A 696 -28.53 10.61 34.94
CA GLU A 696 -29.06 10.09 36.20
C GLU A 696 -27.96 9.56 37.13
N HIS A 697 -26.79 9.19 36.59
CA HIS A 697 -25.67 8.70 37.39
C HIS A 697 -25.13 9.78 38.36
N PRO A 698 -24.92 9.46 39.65
CA PRO A 698 -24.43 10.43 40.64
C PRO A 698 -23.13 11.11 40.22
N ASN A 699 -23.09 12.44 40.31
CA ASN A 699 -21.92 13.28 40.02
C ASN A 699 -21.31 13.13 38.61
N SER A 700 -21.97 12.45 37.67
CA SER A 700 -21.44 12.21 36.31
C SER A 700 -21.08 13.52 35.60
N THR A 701 -21.94 14.52 35.69
CA THR A 701 -21.72 15.86 35.12
C THR A 701 -20.46 16.52 35.67
N VAL A 702 -20.19 16.36 36.97
CA VAL A 702 -18.99 16.92 37.63
C VAL A 702 -17.74 16.21 37.13
N TYR A 703 -17.76 14.88 37.02
CA TYR A 703 -16.62 14.12 36.50
C TYR A 703 -16.33 14.45 35.03
N ILE A 704 -17.36 14.54 34.18
CA ILE A 704 -17.18 14.91 32.76
C ILE A 704 -16.59 16.32 32.65
N LEU A 705 -17.02 17.28 33.49
CA LEU A 705 -16.43 18.62 33.53
C LEU A 705 -14.96 18.60 33.98
N GLN A 706 -14.60 17.77 34.96
CA GLN A 706 -13.20 17.59 35.36
C GLN A 706 -12.35 16.99 34.24
N ILE A 707 -12.90 16.02 33.50
CA ILE A 707 -12.27 15.41 32.33
C ILE A 707 -12.06 16.47 31.24
N LEU A 708 -13.08 17.24 30.90
CA LEU A 708 -12.97 18.35 29.94
C LEU A 708 -11.92 19.38 30.39
N ALA A 709 -11.89 19.74 31.67
CA ALA A 709 -10.89 20.65 32.23
C ALA A 709 -9.46 20.07 32.15
N LYS A 710 -9.31 18.76 32.32
CA LYS A 710 -8.03 18.04 32.11
C LYS A 710 -7.62 18.15 30.64
N PHE A 711 -8.44 17.70 29.69
CA PHE A 711 -8.10 17.70 28.26
C PHE A 711 -7.89 19.09 27.66
N LEU A 712 -8.64 20.11 28.11
CA LEU A 712 -8.48 21.50 27.67
C LEU A 712 -7.32 22.23 28.37
N ASN A 713 -6.61 21.58 29.30
CA ASN A 713 -5.43 22.16 29.93
C ASN A 713 -4.33 22.38 28.87
N PRO A 714 -3.80 23.61 28.71
CA PRO A 714 -2.73 23.89 27.76
C PRO A 714 -1.44 23.09 28.02
N LYS A 715 -1.23 22.58 29.24
CA LYS A 715 -0.07 21.75 29.60
C LYS A 715 -0.17 20.30 29.15
N MET A 716 -1.37 19.80 28.84
CA MET A 716 -1.53 18.44 28.33
C MET A 716 -1.08 18.33 26.88
N SER A 717 -0.56 17.16 26.51
CA SER A 717 -0.19 16.85 25.12
C SER A 717 -1.37 17.07 24.18
N GLU A 718 -1.12 17.71 23.03
CA GLU A 718 -2.14 17.95 21.99
C GLU A 718 -2.66 16.64 21.41
N ASN A 719 -1.85 15.59 21.36
CA ASN A 719 -2.21 14.31 20.76
C ASN A 719 -3.40 13.62 21.46
N CYS A 720 -3.63 13.93 22.75
CA CYS A 720 -4.75 13.37 23.51
C CYS A 720 -6.05 14.15 23.33
N CYS A 721 -6.05 15.25 22.56
CA CYS A 721 -7.16 16.20 22.50
C CYS A 721 -7.96 16.13 21.18
N THR A 722 -7.68 15.17 20.30
CA THR A 722 -8.34 15.08 18.97
C THR A 722 -9.86 14.90 19.07
N PHE A 723 -10.33 14.12 20.04
CA PHE A 723 -11.76 13.86 20.29
C PHE A 723 -12.44 14.93 21.17
N VAL A 724 -11.70 15.87 21.76
CA VAL A 724 -12.26 16.79 22.78
C VAL A 724 -13.41 17.62 22.24
N GLY A 725 -13.34 18.02 20.96
CA GLY A 725 -14.43 18.70 20.26
C GLY A 725 -15.68 17.83 20.20
N LYS A 726 -15.55 16.56 19.80
CA LYS A 726 -16.67 15.58 19.82
C LYS A 726 -17.28 15.46 21.21
N LEU A 727 -16.45 15.31 22.24
CA LEU A 727 -16.90 15.19 23.63
C LEU A 727 -17.69 16.43 24.10
N ILE A 728 -17.19 17.63 23.81
CA ILE A 728 -17.88 18.89 24.14
C ILE A 728 -19.23 18.96 23.43
N ARG A 729 -19.28 18.61 22.13
CA ARG A 729 -20.52 18.62 21.34
C ARG A 729 -21.56 17.65 21.91
N SER A 730 -21.15 16.41 22.18
CA SER A 730 -22.03 15.38 22.75
C SER A 730 -22.53 15.81 24.14
N PHE A 731 -21.65 16.36 24.97
CA PHE A 731 -22.03 16.85 26.30
C PHE A 731 -23.03 18.03 26.24
N ILE A 732 -22.80 19.02 25.35
CA ILE A 732 -23.73 20.15 25.17
C ILE A 732 -25.10 19.65 24.67
N ARG A 733 -25.13 18.70 23.73
CA ARG A 733 -26.37 18.08 23.24
C ARG A 733 -27.15 17.38 24.35
N VAL A 734 -26.45 16.62 25.21
CA VAL A 734 -27.09 15.86 26.30
C VAL A 734 -27.68 16.79 27.35
N ILE A 735 -26.98 17.85 27.74
CA ILE A 735 -27.47 18.73 28.82
C ILE A 735 -28.42 19.83 28.33
N GLY A 736 -28.22 20.36 27.11
CA GLY A 736 -29.06 21.40 26.51
C GLY A 736 -30.53 21.01 26.39
N ASN A 737 -30.83 19.71 26.37
CA ASN A 737 -32.19 19.19 26.34
C ASN A 737 -32.90 19.19 27.72
N ASN A 738 -32.18 19.31 28.85
CA ASN A 738 -32.77 18.96 30.16
C ASN A 738 -32.56 19.95 31.32
N GLN A 739 -31.71 21.00 31.28
CA GLN A 739 -31.59 21.97 32.39
C GLN A 739 -31.27 23.43 32.01
N LEU A 740 -31.97 24.37 32.66
CA LEU A 740 -31.91 25.83 32.50
C LEU A 740 -30.72 26.55 33.20
N SER A 741 -29.68 25.86 33.69
CA SER A 741 -28.67 26.44 34.62
C SER A 741 -27.20 26.45 34.13
N LEU A 742 -26.92 26.18 32.84
CA LEU A 742 -25.54 25.95 32.36
C LEU A 742 -24.82 27.14 31.73
N GLY A 743 -25.39 28.34 31.77
CA GLY A 743 -24.74 29.52 31.17
C GLY A 743 -23.29 29.70 31.65
N ASP A 744 -23.06 29.63 32.96
CA ASP A 744 -21.73 29.84 33.55
C ASP A 744 -20.75 28.70 33.22
N THR A 745 -21.22 27.45 33.20
CA THR A 745 -20.40 26.27 32.88
C THR A 745 -19.99 26.26 31.41
N LEU A 746 -20.92 26.56 30.50
CA LEU A 746 -20.63 26.67 29.07
C LEU A 746 -19.58 27.76 28.80
N VAL A 747 -19.72 28.91 29.44
CA VAL A 747 -18.74 30.01 29.36
C VAL A 747 -17.35 29.56 29.83
N GLN A 748 -17.25 28.75 30.90
CA GLN A 748 -15.97 28.21 31.36
C GLN A 748 -15.35 27.23 30.36
N ILE A 749 -16.14 26.33 29.77
CA ILE A 749 -15.68 25.40 28.73
C ILE A 749 -15.16 26.17 27.52
N LEU A 750 -15.91 27.15 27.02
CA LEU A 750 -15.50 27.94 25.86
C LEU A 750 -14.23 28.75 26.10
N LYS A 751 -14.03 29.28 27.33
CA LYS A 751 -12.75 29.90 27.72
C LYS A 751 -11.59 28.92 27.67
N ALA A 752 -11.80 27.68 28.12
CA ALA A 752 -10.77 26.64 28.08
C ALA A 752 -10.48 26.17 26.64
N VAL A 753 -11.50 26.08 25.78
CA VAL A 753 -11.35 25.83 24.32
C VAL A 753 -10.48 26.91 23.67
N LEU A 754 -10.73 28.20 23.96
CA LEU A 754 -9.91 29.31 23.45
C LEU A 754 -8.45 29.20 23.92
N ALA A 755 -8.23 28.94 25.20
CA ALA A 755 -6.89 28.80 25.77
C ALA A 755 -6.12 27.63 25.15
N LYS A 756 -6.80 26.49 24.88
CA LYS A 756 -6.20 25.34 24.22
C LYS A 756 -5.93 25.61 22.74
N LEU A 757 -6.85 26.27 22.03
CA LEU A 757 -6.69 26.65 20.63
C LEU A 757 -5.47 27.57 20.43
N GLN A 758 -5.25 28.52 21.34
CA GLN A 758 -4.08 29.41 21.31
C GLN A 758 -2.75 28.66 21.43
N GLY A 759 -2.71 27.59 22.23
CA GLY A 759 -1.50 26.80 22.46
C GLY A 759 -1.29 25.67 21.45
N SER A 760 -2.28 25.39 20.59
CA SER A 760 -2.26 24.23 19.70
C SER A 760 -1.61 24.53 18.36
N SER A 761 -0.81 23.59 17.87
CA SER A 761 -0.17 23.63 16.54
C SER A 761 -0.67 22.52 15.60
N ILE A 762 -1.31 21.48 16.13
CA ILE A 762 -1.81 20.34 15.36
C ILE A 762 -3.17 20.68 14.73
N LEU A 763 -3.26 20.54 13.40
CA LEU A 763 -4.46 20.85 12.62
C LEU A 763 -5.70 20.09 13.11
N THR A 764 -5.56 18.80 13.42
CA THR A 764 -6.69 17.94 13.85
C THR A 764 -7.32 18.44 15.16
N VAL A 765 -6.49 18.90 16.10
CA VAL A 765 -6.93 19.50 17.37
C VAL A 765 -7.57 20.86 17.13
N GLN A 766 -6.95 21.70 16.29
CA GLN A 766 -7.50 23.01 15.94
C GLN A 766 -8.86 22.89 15.25
N GLN A 767 -9.01 21.98 14.28
CA GLN A 767 -10.28 21.65 13.65
C GLN A 767 -11.31 21.23 14.70
N SER A 768 -10.98 20.24 15.54
CA SER A 768 -11.86 19.73 16.60
C SER A 768 -12.38 20.84 17.52
N LEU A 769 -11.51 21.77 17.92
CA LEU A 769 -11.86 22.92 18.78
C LEU A 769 -12.65 24.01 18.04
N ILE A 770 -12.29 24.33 16.79
CA ILE A 770 -12.99 25.34 15.98
C ILE A 770 -14.41 24.89 15.67
N VAL A 771 -14.60 23.60 15.35
CA VAL A 771 -15.91 23.06 14.99
C VAL A 771 -16.88 23.06 16.20
N VAL A 772 -16.39 23.19 17.45
CA VAL A 772 -17.26 23.49 18.61
C VAL A 772 -17.99 24.81 18.43
N PHE A 773 -17.29 25.87 18.01
CA PHE A 773 -17.92 27.17 17.71
C PHE A 773 -18.84 27.09 16.50
N ALA A 774 -18.45 26.35 15.45
CA ALA A 774 -19.28 26.14 14.27
C ALA A 774 -20.64 25.52 14.62
N HIS A 775 -20.66 24.52 15.52
CA HIS A 775 -21.92 23.93 15.99
C HIS A 775 -22.77 24.93 16.78
N LEU A 776 -22.16 25.71 17.68
CA LEU A 776 -22.90 26.68 18.48
C LEU A 776 -23.50 27.81 17.64
N ILE A 777 -22.85 28.20 16.53
CA ILE A 777 -23.36 29.21 15.60
C ILE A 777 -24.70 28.79 14.97
N HIS A 778 -24.89 27.49 14.70
CA HIS A 778 -26.16 26.98 14.15
C HIS A 778 -27.34 27.14 15.10
N SER A 779 -27.08 27.20 16.41
CA SER A 779 -28.13 27.34 17.43
C SER A 779 -28.26 28.78 17.95
N ASN A 780 -27.15 29.43 18.31
CA ASN A 780 -27.11 30.72 19.02
C ASN A 780 -26.03 31.67 18.47
N ILE A 781 -26.17 32.11 17.22
CA ILE A 781 -25.17 32.96 16.55
C ILE A 781 -24.83 34.24 17.32
N ASP A 782 -25.84 34.99 17.80
CA ASP A 782 -25.64 36.26 18.51
C ASP A 782 -24.86 36.08 19.81
N ASP A 783 -25.20 35.05 20.59
CA ASP A 783 -24.56 34.77 21.87
C ASP A 783 -23.10 34.35 21.68
N VAL A 784 -22.80 33.55 20.66
CA VAL A 784 -21.43 33.14 20.33
C VAL A 784 -20.59 34.36 19.93
N ILE A 785 -21.12 35.22 19.06
CA ILE A 785 -20.41 36.43 18.62
C ILE A 785 -20.19 37.38 19.80
N ASN A 786 -21.20 37.60 20.64
CA ASN A 786 -21.10 38.46 21.83
C ASN A 786 -20.09 37.92 22.85
N PHE A 787 -20.12 36.61 23.10
CA PHE A 787 -19.15 35.92 23.95
C PHE A 787 -17.71 36.12 23.43
N LEU A 788 -17.45 35.80 22.15
CA LEU A 788 -16.13 35.93 21.54
C LEU A 788 -15.63 37.38 21.48
N THR A 789 -16.55 38.35 21.34
CA THR A 789 -16.19 39.78 21.35
C THR A 789 -15.86 40.27 22.78
N SER A 790 -16.52 39.73 23.80
CA SER A 790 -16.32 40.14 25.20
C SER A 790 -15.00 39.66 25.82
N MET A 791 -14.35 38.68 25.19
CA MET A 791 -13.12 38.06 25.67
C MET A 791 -11.89 38.62 24.93
N PRO A 792 -10.76 38.88 25.63
CA PRO A 792 -9.52 39.28 24.98
C PRO A 792 -8.88 38.11 24.24
N GLY A 793 -8.39 38.37 23.02
CA GLY A 793 -7.58 37.45 22.24
C GLY A 793 -6.08 37.48 22.63
N PRO A 794 -5.28 36.55 22.11
CA PRO A 794 -3.86 36.40 22.44
C PRO A 794 -2.99 37.62 22.10
N ASN A 795 -3.37 38.36 21.05
CA ASN A 795 -2.60 39.47 20.51
C ASN A 795 -3.15 40.85 20.94
N GLY A 796 -4.01 40.90 21.97
CA GLY A 796 -4.64 42.13 22.46
C GLY A 796 -5.87 42.60 21.68
N GLY A 797 -6.27 41.90 20.60
CA GLY A 797 -7.57 42.05 19.93
C GLY A 797 -8.69 41.29 20.65
N SER A 798 -9.84 41.11 20.01
CA SER A 798 -10.92 40.28 20.55
C SER A 798 -10.66 38.78 20.29
N ALA A 799 -11.25 37.89 21.10
CA ALA A 799 -11.19 36.46 20.81
C ALA A 799 -11.92 36.10 19.51
N PHE A 800 -12.91 36.90 19.11
CA PHE A 800 -13.56 36.81 17.80
C PHE A 800 -12.54 36.97 16.66
N ASP A 801 -11.67 37.98 16.73
CA ASP A 801 -10.65 38.22 15.70
C ASP A 801 -9.71 37.02 15.56
N PHE A 802 -9.28 36.46 16.69
CA PHE A 802 -8.41 35.29 16.72
C PHE A 802 -9.07 34.05 16.13
N VAL A 803 -10.29 33.70 16.58
CA VAL A 803 -11.00 32.50 16.08
C VAL A 803 -11.29 32.63 14.59
N MET A 804 -11.72 33.80 14.11
CA MET A 804 -11.98 34.02 12.68
C MET A 804 -10.72 33.96 11.83
N GLN A 805 -9.59 34.49 12.30
CA GLN A 805 -8.31 34.38 11.59
C GLN A 805 -7.85 32.92 11.49
N GLU A 806 -7.82 32.19 12.61
CA GLU A 806 -7.40 30.79 12.63
C GLU A 806 -8.33 29.90 11.80
N TRP A 807 -9.65 30.10 11.91
CA TRP A 807 -10.63 29.33 11.17
C TRP A 807 -10.55 29.59 9.67
N THR A 808 -10.58 30.85 9.22
CA THR A 808 -10.56 31.16 7.77
C THR A 808 -9.22 30.85 7.10
N MET A 809 -8.11 30.87 7.86
CA MET A 809 -6.81 30.44 7.36
C MET A 809 -6.75 28.93 7.13
N LYS A 810 -7.42 28.13 7.97
CA LYS A 810 -7.30 26.66 7.97
C LYS A 810 -8.50 25.91 7.39
N GLN A 811 -9.61 26.60 7.08
CA GLN A 811 -10.83 25.96 6.58
C GLN A 811 -10.59 25.05 5.36
N HIS A 812 -9.71 25.44 4.45
CA HIS A 812 -9.37 24.66 3.26
C HIS A 812 -8.56 23.38 3.56
N LEU A 813 -8.08 23.22 4.80
CA LEU A 813 -7.35 22.04 5.28
C LEU A 813 -8.24 21.12 6.12
N PHE A 814 -9.48 21.51 6.42
CA PHE A 814 -10.38 20.67 7.20
C PHE A 814 -10.76 19.42 6.41
N TYR A 815 -10.87 18.30 7.11
CA TYR A 815 -11.20 16.99 6.54
C TYR A 815 -12.36 16.34 7.31
N GLY A 816 -13.02 15.36 6.70
CA GLY A 816 -14.22 14.71 7.23
C GLY A 816 -15.49 15.37 6.69
N PRO A 817 -16.37 14.61 6.01
CA PRO A 817 -17.54 15.18 5.32
C PRO A 817 -18.50 15.89 6.27
N TYR A 818 -18.71 15.39 7.49
CA TYR A 818 -19.56 16.06 8.47
C TYR A 818 -18.97 17.37 8.99
N ASP A 819 -17.71 17.36 9.45
CA ASP A 819 -17.07 18.54 10.01
C ASP A 819 -16.92 19.66 8.96
N ILE A 820 -16.63 19.30 7.69
CA ILE A 820 -16.64 20.24 6.56
C ILE A 820 -18.04 20.83 6.38
N LYS A 821 -19.09 20.01 6.27
CA LYS A 821 -20.48 20.49 6.11
C LYS A 821 -20.88 21.44 7.24
N VAL A 822 -20.67 21.06 8.49
CA VAL A 822 -21.01 21.89 9.66
C VAL A 822 -20.27 23.22 9.59
N SER A 823 -18.96 23.18 9.30
CA SER A 823 -18.13 24.37 9.25
C SER A 823 -18.55 25.32 8.13
N ILE A 824 -18.75 24.81 6.92
CA ILE A 824 -19.11 25.59 5.73
C ILE A 824 -20.50 26.23 5.88
N ILE A 825 -21.47 25.48 6.39
CA ILE A 825 -22.81 26.03 6.66
C ILE A 825 -22.71 27.11 7.76
N ALA A 826 -21.88 26.92 8.80
CA ALA A 826 -21.72 27.93 9.84
C ALA A 826 -21.09 29.22 9.28
N LEU A 827 -20.10 29.11 8.40
CA LEU A 827 -19.48 30.26 7.71
C LEU A 827 -20.47 30.96 6.77
N SER A 828 -21.36 30.21 6.10
CA SER A 828 -22.49 30.75 5.32
C SER A 828 -23.49 31.52 6.21
N CYS A 829 -23.87 30.98 7.37
CA CYS A 829 -24.73 31.67 8.34
C CYS A 829 -24.07 32.95 8.89
N LEU A 830 -22.77 32.91 9.21
CA LEU A 830 -22.02 34.10 9.64
C LEU A 830 -22.00 35.19 8.56
N LEU A 831 -21.81 34.81 7.29
CA LEU A 831 -21.81 35.75 6.17
C LEU A 831 -23.20 36.40 5.99
N GLU A 832 -24.27 35.60 6.03
CA GLU A 832 -25.64 36.11 5.94
C GLU A 832 -25.99 37.04 7.11
N HIS A 833 -25.60 36.66 8.33
CA HIS A 833 -25.79 37.50 9.52
C HIS A 833 -25.09 38.85 9.37
N ALA A 834 -23.82 38.84 8.93
CA ALA A 834 -23.06 40.06 8.70
C ALA A 834 -23.70 40.98 7.64
N MET A 835 -24.22 40.40 6.55
CA MET A 835 -24.90 41.12 5.48
C MET A 835 -26.24 41.71 5.94
N THR A 836 -27.04 40.93 6.66
CA THR A 836 -28.38 41.32 7.10
C THR A 836 -28.35 42.39 8.17
N ASN A 837 -27.43 42.27 9.13
CA ASN A 837 -27.31 43.20 10.26
C ASN A 837 -26.31 44.35 10.01
N ASN A 838 -25.64 44.34 8.84
CA ASN A 838 -24.59 45.30 8.49
C ASN A 838 -23.53 45.42 9.60
N ASP A 839 -23.07 44.26 10.12
CA ASP A 839 -22.18 44.21 11.27
C ASP A 839 -20.76 44.70 10.90
N VAL A 840 -20.37 45.82 11.50
CA VAL A 840 -19.09 46.50 11.25
C VAL A 840 -17.89 45.64 11.65
N ARG A 841 -18.05 44.72 12.60
CA ARG A 841 -16.95 43.82 13.05
C ARG A 841 -16.43 42.97 11.91
N PHE A 842 -17.32 42.42 11.08
CA PHE A 842 -16.97 41.58 9.95
C PHE A 842 -16.34 42.36 8.78
N GLN A 843 -16.63 43.66 8.68
CA GLN A 843 -16.08 44.54 7.64
C GLN A 843 -14.69 45.06 8.01
N THR A 844 -14.46 45.30 9.30
CA THR A 844 -13.21 45.89 9.82
C THR A 844 -12.12 44.86 10.07
N LEU A 845 -12.48 43.61 10.38
CA LEU A 845 -11.50 42.55 10.56
C LEU A 845 -10.86 42.17 9.22
N VAL A 846 -9.53 42.30 9.16
CA VAL A 846 -8.72 41.91 8.01
C VAL A 846 -8.05 40.57 8.29
N VAL A 847 -8.15 39.65 7.33
CA VAL A 847 -7.61 38.29 7.40
C VAL A 847 -6.73 37.98 6.17
N PRO A 848 -5.84 36.97 6.26
CA PRO A 848 -5.08 36.50 5.09
C PRO A 848 -5.99 36.00 3.96
N GLY A 849 -5.80 36.56 2.77
CA GLY A 849 -6.53 36.24 1.53
C GLY A 849 -5.87 35.12 0.75
N ASP A 850 -5.52 35.41 -0.50
CA ASP A 850 -4.82 34.50 -1.43
C ASP A 850 -3.30 34.62 -1.25
N GLN A 851 -2.58 33.51 -1.44
CA GLN A 851 -1.11 33.48 -1.44
C GLN A 851 -0.57 34.20 -2.68
N VAL A 852 0.38 35.11 -2.49
CA VAL A 852 1.03 35.85 -3.59
C VAL A 852 2.09 34.94 -4.22
N ILE A 853 1.76 34.34 -5.36
CA ILE A 853 2.69 33.52 -6.14
C ILE A 853 3.62 34.45 -6.91
N TYR A 854 4.88 34.56 -6.46
CA TYR A 854 5.92 35.22 -7.25
C TYR A 854 6.21 34.38 -8.50
N GLN A 855 5.77 34.84 -9.66
CA GLN A 855 6.32 34.35 -10.92
C GLN A 855 7.77 34.83 -10.99
N SER A 856 8.72 33.95 -10.67
CA SER A 856 10.13 34.27 -10.86
C SER A 856 10.36 34.46 -12.36
N SER A 857 10.52 35.71 -12.79
CA SER A 857 10.92 36.14 -14.13
C SER A 857 12.40 35.84 -14.42
N LEU A 858 12.87 34.66 -14.01
CA LEU A 858 14.12 34.07 -14.45
C LEU A 858 13.78 32.91 -15.39
N SER A 859 13.46 33.31 -16.62
CA SER A 859 13.50 32.46 -17.80
C SER A 859 14.93 31.95 -18.00
N ASN A 860 15.25 30.81 -17.39
CA ASN A 860 16.20 29.91 -18.02
C ASN A 860 15.40 28.98 -18.92
N HIS A 861 15.88 28.84 -20.15
CA HIS A 861 15.23 28.14 -21.25
C HIS A 861 14.70 26.76 -20.80
N GLN A 862 13.40 26.56 -21.05
CA GLN A 862 12.53 25.37 -20.84
C GLN A 862 11.48 25.61 -19.74
N GLY A 863 10.30 26.04 -20.21
CA GLY A 863 9.19 26.55 -19.42
C GLY A 863 8.47 25.49 -18.58
N GLY A 864 8.89 25.39 -17.32
CA GLY A 864 8.09 24.81 -16.24
C GLY A 864 8.09 25.73 -15.01
N PRO A 865 7.07 25.65 -14.14
CA PRO A 865 7.07 26.39 -12.88
C PRO A 865 8.29 25.97 -12.04
N SER A 866 9.14 26.93 -11.64
CA SER A 866 10.28 26.64 -10.76
C SER A 866 9.78 26.14 -9.41
N PHE A 867 10.10 24.89 -9.06
CA PHE A 867 9.85 24.35 -7.73
C PHE A 867 10.46 25.26 -6.65
N ARG A 868 9.61 25.68 -5.70
CA ARG A 868 9.99 26.53 -4.57
C ARG A 868 10.40 25.66 -3.40
N THR A 869 11.71 25.45 -3.27
CA THR A 869 12.30 24.69 -2.16
C THR A 869 12.28 25.48 -0.85
N ARG A 870 12.39 24.80 0.29
CA ARG A 870 12.50 25.43 1.63
C ARG A 870 13.58 26.54 1.65
N SER A 871 14.72 26.31 1.00
CA SER A 871 15.81 27.30 0.88
C SER A 871 15.45 28.55 0.08
N LYS A 872 14.61 28.42 -0.97
CA LYS A 872 14.07 29.56 -1.72
C LYS A 872 13.03 30.32 -0.87
N THR A 873 12.20 29.60 -0.10
CA THR A 873 11.21 30.21 0.82
C THR A 873 11.86 30.95 1.98
N THR A 874 13.02 30.52 2.48
CA THR A 874 13.77 31.29 3.48
C THR A 874 14.29 32.62 2.90
N LYS A 875 14.71 32.63 1.63
CA LYS A 875 15.23 33.83 0.96
C LYS A 875 14.15 34.80 0.51
N MET A 876 13.00 34.28 0.10
CA MET A 876 11.79 35.04 -0.21
C MET A 876 10.66 34.41 0.60
N PRO A 877 10.19 35.01 1.70
CA PRO A 877 9.10 34.44 2.49
C PRO A 877 7.78 34.48 1.72
N GLU A 878 6.84 33.63 2.13
CA GLU A 878 5.49 33.62 1.59
C GLU A 878 4.77 34.91 1.98
N GLN A 879 4.14 35.54 1.00
CA GLN A 879 3.30 36.72 1.23
C GLN A 879 1.86 36.35 0.93
N TRP A 880 0.96 36.89 1.74
CA TRP A 880 -0.47 36.71 1.60
C TRP A 880 -1.10 38.07 1.36
N THR A 881 -2.07 38.11 0.47
CA THR A 881 -2.94 39.30 0.36
C THR A 881 -3.73 39.49 1.65
N SER A 882 -4.19 40.70 1.92
CA SER A 882 -5.02 40.99 3.09
C SER A 882 -6.40 41.42 2.62
N VAL A 883 -7.44 40.73 3.07
CA VAL A 883 -8.83 40.97 2.66
C VAL A 883 -9.75 41.07 3.87
N PRO A 884 -10.88 41.81 3.78
CA PRO A 884 -11.89 41.81 4.83
C PRO A 884 -12.46 40.41 5.08
N LEU A 885 -12.86 40.11 6.33
CA LEU A 885 -13.41 38.81 6.69
C LEU A 885 -14.59 38.40 5.79
N VAL A 886 -15.53 39.31 5.52
CA VAL A 886 -16.68 39.04 4.63
C VAL A 886 -16.27 38.57 3.23
N VAL A 887 -15.17 39.09 2.69
CA VAL A 887 -14.62 38.68 1.39
C VAL A 887 -14.01 37.29 1.49
N LYS A 888 -13.24 37.02 2.55
CA LYS A 888 -12.64 35.69 2.77
C LYS A 888 -13.70 34.61 2.97
N LEU A 889 -14.77 34.90 3.73
CA LEU A 889 -15.90 33.98 3.91
C LEU A 889 -16.53 33.63 2.55
N PHE A 890 -16.83 34.63 1.72
CA PHE A 890 -17.37 34.38 0.39
C PHE A 890 -16.42 33.55 -0.49
N LYS A 891 -15.11 33.86 -0.49
CA LYS A 891 -14.09 33.07 -1.22
C LYS A 891 -14.05 31.61 -0.76
N ILE A 892 -14.15 31.34 0.54
CA ILE A 892 -14.20 29.98 1.09
C ILE A 892 -15.42 29.22 0.56
N LEU A 893 -16.61 29.84 0.54
CA LEU A 893 -17.82 29.20 0.01
C LEU A 893 -17.69 28.87 -1.48
N VAL A 894 -17.05 29.75 -2.27
CA VAL A 894 -16.79 29.52 -3.69
C VAL A 894 -15.75 28.41 -3.89
N LEU A 895 -14.71 28.37 -3.06
CA LEU A 895 -13.71 27.30 -3.09
C LEU A 895 -14.36 25.94 -2.78
N GLU A 896 -15.19 25.87 -1.74
CA GLU A 896 -15.90 24.63 -1.40
C GLU A 896 -16.90 24.22 -2.48
N LEU A 897 -17.62 25.16 -3.08
CA LEU A 897 -18.47 24.89 -4.24
C LEU A 897 -17.67 24.24 -5.38
N GLN A 898 -16.48 24.78 -5.66
CA GLN A 898 -15.59 24.24 -6.70
C GLN A 898 -15.05 22.85 -6.34
N ASN A 899 -14.76 22.58 -5.06
CA ASN A 899 -14.38 21.26 -4.59
C ASN A 899 -15.52 20.25 -4.80
N GLN A 900 -16.72 20.57 -4.33
CA GLN A 900 -17.91 19.71 -4.47
C GLN A 900 -18.26 19.40 -5.94
N ILE A 901 -18.06 20.38 -6.86
CA ILE A 901 -18.25 20.16 -8.30
C ILE A 901 -17.21 19.18 -8.86
N ASN A 902 -15.94 19.27 -8.44
CA ASN A 902 -14.88 18.41 -8.97
C ASN A 902 -15.03 16.99 -8.43
N THR A 903 -15.29 16.83 -7.13
CA THR A 903 -15.53 15.52 -6.50
C THR A 903 -16.68 14.78 -7.19
N ARG A 904 -17.79 15.46 -7.51
CA ARG A 904 -18.89 14.84 -8.26
C ARG A 904 -18.56 14.50 -9.72
N LYS A 905 -17.60 15.18 -10.33
CA LYS A 905 -17.15 14.84 -11.68
C LYS A 905 -16.26 13.60 -11.65
N GLU A 906 -15.30 13.56 -10.73
CA GLU A 906 -14.43 12.39 -10.52
C GLU A 906 -15.26 11.13 -10.26
N LEU A 907 -16.26 11.19 -9.38
CA LEU A 907 -17.18 10.07 -9.12
C LEU A 907 -18.02 9.65 -10.33
N LYS A 908 -18.33 10.58 -11.25
CA LYS A 908 -19.06 10.28 -12.48
C LYS A 908 -18.15 9.67 -13.53
N ASP A 909 -16.97 10.26 -13.72
CA ASP A 909 -15.99 9.75 -14.66
C ASP A 909 -15.58 8.32 -14.26
N GLU A 910 -15.40 8.02 -12.97
CA GLU A 910 -15.16 6.65 -12.47
C GLU A 910 -16.35 5.70 -12.68
N ALA A 911 -17.59 6.18 -12.56
CA ALA A 911 -18.77 5.38 -12.86
C ALA A 911 -18.89 5.09 -14.37
N ASP A 912 -18.62 6.09 -15.21
CA ASP A 912 -18.65 5.97 -16.67
C ASP A 912 -17.50 5.07 -17.17
N TYR A 913 -16.30 5.08 -16.59
CA TYR A 913 -15.24 4.11 -16.94
C TYR A 913 -15.62 2.64 -16.66
N ASN A 914 -16.55 2.40 -15.72
CA ASN A 914 -17.07 1.07 -15.44
C ASN A 914 -18.25 0.67 -16.34
N ASP A 915 -18.90 1.62 -17.02
CA ASP A 915 -20.10 1.41 -17.85
C ASP A 915 -19.82 1.59 -19.37
N ASP A 916 -18.83 2.39 -19.77
CA ASP A 916 -18.47 2.71 -21.17
C ASP A 916 -17.56 1.65 -21.83
N SER A 917 -17.55 0.40 -21.37
CA SER A 917 -17.05 -0.71 -22.21
C SER A 917 -18.05 -1.17 -23.27
N ASP A 918 -19.23 -0.55 -23.31
CA ASP A 918 -20.26 -0.86 -24.28
C ASP A 918 -20.56 0.34 -25.19
N LEU A 919 -20.48 0.07 -26.51
CA LEU A 919 -20.98 0.87 -27.64
C LEU A 919 -19.99 1.80 -28.38
N GLU A 920 -18.94 1.23 -28.97
CA GLU A 920 -18.55 1.64 -30.33
C GLU A 920 -19.02 0.56 -31.32
N ASP A 921 -20.26 0.71 -31.79
CA ASP A 921 -20.82 -0.09 -32.88
C ASP A 921 -20.36 0.53 -34.20
N ASP A 922 -19.32 -0.06 -34.80
CA ASP A 922 -18.85 0.22 -36.16
C ASP A 922 -19.99 -0.07 -37.16
N SER A 923 -20.80 0.96 -37.46
CA SER A 923 -21.60 0.99 -38.67
C SER A 923 -20.77 1.65 -39.78
N ASP A 924 -20.08 0.77 -40.52
CA ASP A 924 -19.58 0.99 -41.86
C ASP A 924 -20.75 1.43 -42.77
N ASP A 925 -20.82 2.72 -43.13
CA ASP A 925 -21.56 3.17 -44.31
C ASP A 925 -20.72 4.18 -45.09
N GLY A 926 -20.06 3.65 -46.13
CA GLY A 926 -19.46 4.45 -47.18
C GLY A 926 -20.56 5.10 -48.04
N GLY A 927 -20.59 6.43 -48.05
CA GLY A 927 -21.51 7.20 -48.89
C GLY A 927 -20.89 8.52 -49.34
N GLU A 928 -20.66 8.61 -50.64
CA GLU A 928 -20.04 9.72 -51.37
C GLU A 928 -20.77 11.07 -51.22
N GLU A 929 -20.00 12.14 -51.44
CA GLU A 929 -20.44 13.52 -51.60
C GLU A 929 -21.58 13.67 -52.63
N ASN A 930 -22.64 14.44 -52.29
CA ASN A 930 -23.25 15.38 -53.24
C ASN A 930 -24.25 16.37 -52.58
N SER A 931 -23.84 17.64 -52.58
CA SER A 931 -24.53 18.82 -53.14
C SER A 931 -26.07 18.91 -53.21
N ASN A 932 -26.54 20.13 -52.85
CA ASN A 932 -27.87 20.76 -53.02
C ASN A 932 -28.93 20.37 -51.95
N GLY A 933 -29.68 21.28 -51.33
CA GLY A 933 -29.90 22.71 -51.54
C GLY A 933 -31.36 23.04 -51.18
N GLY A 934 -31.58 24.08 -50.36
CA GLY A 934 -32.81 24.89 -50.32
C GLY A 934 -33.96 24.45 -49.39
N GLU A 935 -34.32 25.40 -48.49
CA GLU A 935 -35.70 25.90 -48.22
C GLU A 935 -36.71 24.91 -47.59
N ASP A 936 -37.63 25.23 -46.67
CA ASP A 936 -38.13 26.46 -46.06
C ASP A 936 -39.06 26.08 -44.87
N GLU A 937 -39.42 27.06 -44.03
CA GLU A 937 -40.65 27.19 -43.20
C GLU A 937 -41.08 26.03 -42.24
N GLY A 938 -41.48 26.23 -40.98
CA GLY A 938 -42.07 27.36 -40.27
C GLY A 938 -43.25 26.87 -39.40
N LYS A 939 -43.43 27.48 -38.21
CA LYS A 939 -44.57 27.46 -37.25
C LYS A 939 -44.60 26.33 -36.20
N GLU A 940 -44.40 26.62 -34.91
CA GLU A 940 -45.22 27.38 -33.94
C GLU A 940 -46.50 26.68 -33.44
N THR A 941 -46.58 26.57 -32.11
CA THR A 941 -47.71 26.71 -31.15
C THR A 941 -47.74 25.54 -30.14
N MET A 942 -47.35 25.69 -28.86
CA MET A 942 -47.87 26.44 -27.69
C MET A 942 -49.13 25.88 -27.02
N ASN A 943 -49.02 25.72 -25.68
CA ASN A 943 -50.03 25.54 -24.61
C ASN A 943 -50.66 24.13 -24.45
N GLY A 944 -50.85 23.56 -23.25
CA GLY A 944 -50.67 24.04 -21.88
C GLY A 944 -51.74 23.45 -20.94
N SER A 945 -51.32 23.04 -19.74
CA SER A 945 -52.05 23.15 -18.45
C SER A 945 -53.09 22.10 -18.00
N ASN A 946 -52.72 21.46 -16.87
CA ASN A 946 -53.45 21.34 -15.59
C ASN A 946 -54.71 20.46 -15.40
N ALA A 947 -54.49 19.38 -14.64
CA ALA A 947 -54.95 19.17 -13.25
C ALA A 947 -56.41 18.75 -12.92
N LYS A 948 -56.44 17.91 -11.85
CA LYS A 948 -57.51 17.57 -10.88
C LYS A 948 -58.43 16.40 -11.24
N MET A 949 -58.98 15.59 -10.33
CA MET A 949 -58.79 15.21 -8.91
C MET A 949 -60.06 14.43 -8.50
N LYS A 950 -59.90 13.41 -7.63
CA LYS A 950 -60.88 12.79 -6.71
C LYS A 950 -61.97 11.83 -7.23
N SER A 951 -61.97 10.61 -6.65
CA SER A 951 -62.97 10.08 -5.67
C SER A 951 -62.89 8.54 -5.63
N SER A 952 -63.12 7.75 -4.59
CA SER A 952 -63.21 7.87 -3.13
C SER A 952 -63.54 6.45 -2.61
N LEU A 953 -62.83 6.00 -1.57
CA LEU A 953 -63.21 5.05 -0.50
C LEU A 953 -63.86 3.69 -0.87
N ASN A 954 -63.18 2.59 -0.52
CA ASN A 954 -63.63 1.68 0.55
C ASN A 954 -62.51 0.74 1.02
N GLU A 955 -62.69 0.30 2.26
CA GLU A 955 -61.80 -0.40 3.19
C GLU A 955 -61.34 -1.79 2.71
N ASP A 956 -60.03 -2.02 2.75
CA ASP A 956 -59.32 -3.22 3.25
C ASP A 956 -57.91 -3.30 2.63
N GLU A 957 -56.96 -3.91 3.35
CA GLU A 957 -55.56 -4.18 2.98
C GLU A 957 -54.50 -3.12 3.33
N THR A 958 -54.22 -2.98 4.64
CA THR A 958 -52.91 -2.59 5.16
C THR A 958 -51.99 -3.82 5.25
N ALA A 959 -51.04 -4.01 4.34
CA ALA A 959 -49.80 -4.79 4.54
C ALA A 959 -48.93 -4.84 3.27
N SER A 960 -48.26 -3.75 2.89
CA SER A 960 -47.21 -3.80 1.84
C SER A 960 -46.23 -2.61 1.86
N LEU A 961 -45.97 -2.05 3.05
CA LEU A 961 -44.85 -1.14 3.30
C LEU A 961 -44.05 -1.73 4.47
N SER A 962 -42.95 -2.46 4.18
CA SER A 962 -41.88 -2.74 5.16
C SER A 962 -40.70 -3.58 4.66
N LYS A 963 -40.72 -4.25 3.49
CA LYS A 963 -39.60 -5.14 3.13
C LYS A 963 -38.38 -4.44 2.51
N GLU A 964 -38.56 -3.46 1.62
CA GLU A 964 -37.43 -2.80 0.94
C GLU A 964 -36.59 -1.91 1.88
N ASP A 965 -37.22 -1.28 2.88
CA ASP A 965 -36.52 -0.48 3.89
C ASP A 965 -35.76 -1.34 4.92
N GLU A 966 -36.20 -2.57 5.20
CA GLU A 966 -35.47 -3.51 6.07
C GLU A 966 -34.27 -4.13 5.35
N ILE A 967 -34.43 -4.50 4.07
CA ILE A 967 -33.35 -5.07 3.22
C ILE A 967 -32.20 -4.07 3.06
N THR A 968 -32.51 -2.79 2.81
CA THR A 968 -31.51 -1.71 2.70
C THR A 968 -30.78 -1.46 4.03
N LYS A 969 -31.45 -1.70 5.17
CA LYS A 969 -30.85 -1.59 6.50
C LYS A 969 -29.93 -2.76 6.87
N TYR A 970 -30.27 -3.97 6.39
CA TYR A 970 -29.48 -5.18 6.64
C TYR A 970 -28.25 -5.28 5.74
N LEU A 971 -28.34 -4.89 4.45
CA LEU A 971 -27.19 -4.84 3.53
C LEU A 971 -26.16 -3.79 3.97
N ASN A 972 -26.60 -2.58 4.34
CA ASN A 972 -25.73 -1.57 4.97
C ASN A 972 -25.09 -2.04 6.28
N ARG A 973 -25.66 -3.04 6.97
CA ARG A 973 -25.09 -3.59 8.22
C ARG A 973 -23.87 -4.48 7.97
N TYR A 974 -23.77 -5.06 6.77
CA TYR A 974 -22.70 -5.97 6.37
C TYR A 974 -21.61 -5.27 5.54
N ASP A 975 -21.98 -4.31 4.68
CA ASP A 975 -21.01 -3.45 3.97
C ASP A 975 -20.11 -2.70 4.98
N ASN A 976 -20.67 -2.23 6.09
CA ASN A 976 -19.94 -1.60 7.21
C ASN A 976 -19.04 -2.56 8.03
N LEU A 977 -18.96 -3.85 7.68
CA LEU A 977 -18.06 -4.86 8.27
C LEU A 977 -16.97 -5.32 7.29
N LEU A 978 -17.17 -5.15 5.98
CA LEU A 978 -16.21 -5.51 4.93
C LEU A 978 -15.45 -4.31 4.34
N ASP A 979 -15.98 -3.09 4.50
CA ASP A 979 -15.36 -1.83 4.03
C ASP A 979 -14.01 -1.48 4.70
N ASP A 980 -13.55 -2.25 5.69
CA ASP A 980 -12.22 -2.05 6.29
C ASP A 980 -11.09 -2.63 5.39
N VAL A 981 -11.40 -3.18 4.20
CA VAL A 981 -10.42 -3.82 3.29
C VAL A 981 -10.29 -3.16 1.90
N PHE A 982 -11.22 -2.31 1.44
CA PHE A 982 -11.10 -1.67 0.11
C PHE A 982 -11.33 -0.15 0.13
N ASP A 983 -10.40 0.57 -0.50
CA ASP A 983 -10.23 2.03 -0.57
C ASP A 983 -11.44 2.81 -1.15
N MET A 984 -12.55 2.87 -0.42
CA MET A 984 -13.62 3.89 -0.55
C MET A 984 -13.82 4.69 0.74
N GLU A 985 -12.92 4.51 1.72
CA GLU A 985 -13.02 5.05 3.08
C GLU A 985 -12.98 6.58 3.17
N PHE A 986 -12.46 7.27 2.15
CA PHE A 986 -12.23 8.72 2.24
C PHE A 986 -13.53 9.55 2.16
N PHE A 987 -14.61 9.00 1.62
CA PHE A 987 -15.84 9.76 1.30
C PHE A 987 -17.04 9.49 2.21
N ASN A 988 -17.06 8.38 2.96
CA ASN A 988 -18.23 8.00 3.77
C ASN A 988 -18.05 8.38 5.25
N GLU A 989 -19.01 9.13 5.80
CA GLU A 989 -19.04 9.47 7.23
C GLU A 989 -19.41 8.24 8.05
N LYS A 990 -18.45 7.72 8.83
CA LYS A 990 -18.64 6.53 9.69
C LYS A 990 -19.20 6.89 11.08
N ASP A 991 -19.25 8.17 11.48
CA ASP A 991 -19.72 8.56 12.82
C ASP A 991 -21.26 8.54 12.91
N PRO A 992 -21.87 7.64 13.70
CA PRO A 992 -23.32 7.54 13.81
C PRO A 992 -23.95 8.82 14.40
N ASP A 993 -23.22 9.59 15.21
CA ASP A 993 -23.72 10.86 15.73
C ASP A 993 -23.84 11.92 14.63
N ALA A 994 -22.92 11.88 13.67
CA ALA A 994 -22.93 12.76 12.51
C ALA A 994 -24.09 12.41 11.56
N LEU A 995 -24.35 11.12 11.31
CA LEU A 995 -25.45 10.67 10.45
C LEU A 995 -26.84 11.05 10.97
N LEU A 996 -27.01 11.08 12.30
CA LEU A 996 -28.24 11.53 12.95
C LEU A 996 -28.44 13.05 12.92
N SER A 997 -27.41 13.83 12.55
CA SER A 997 -27.47 15.28 12.50
C SER A 997 -28.27 15.75 11.28
N PRO A 998 -29.25 16.66 11.43
CA PRO A 998 -29.97 17.26 10.30
C PRO A 998 -29.06 17.92 9.27
N ILE A 999 -27.89 18.41 9.71
CA ILE A 999 -26.89 19.04 8.85
C ILE A 999 -26.28 18.04 7.86
N MET A 1000 -26.11 16.78 8.27
CA MET A 1000 -25.49 15.76 7.42
C MET A 1000 -26.37 15.41 6.21
N GLN A 1001 -27.69 15.49 6.39
CA GLN A 1001 -28.70 15.23 5.36
C GLN A 1001 -28.78 16.34 4.29
N ILE A 1002 -28.11 17.47 4.49
CA ILE A 1002 -28.06 18.56 3.52
C ILE A 1002 -27.13 18.19 2.37
N ASP A 1003 -27.62 18.30 1.14
CA ASP A 1003 -26.77 18.33 -0.06
C ASP A 1003 -25.98 19.65 -0.06
N LEU A 1004 -24.69 19.56 0.27
CA LEU A 1004 -23.82 20.72 0.39
C LEU A 1004 -23.66 21.47 -0.94
N LEU A 1005 -23.65 20.76 -2.08
CA LEU A 1005 -23.52 21.40 -3.39
C LEU A 1005 -24.76 22.24 -3.72
N GLU A 1006 -25.95 21.67 -3.54
CA GLU A 1006 -27.20 22.39 -3.81
C GLU A 1006 -27.40 23.54 -2.82
N TYR A 1007 -27.09 23.34 -1.54
CA TYR A 1007 -27.08 24.40 -0.54
C TYR A 1007 -26.15 25.56 -0.96
N LEU A 1008 -24.90 25.27 -1.35
CA LEU A 1008 -23.95 26.31 -1.77
C LEU A 1008 -24.40 27.03 -3.04
N LYS A 1009 -24.94 26.32 -4.04
CA LYS A 1009 -25.50 26.94 -5.25
C LYS A 1009 -26.61 27.93 -4.92
N GLU A 1010 -27.56 27.53 -4.07
CA GLU A 1010 -28.69 28.37 -3.67
C GLU A 1010 -28.19 29.62 -2.92
N ARG A 1011 -27.33 29.44 -1.92
CA ARG A 1011 -26.83 30.52 -1.06
C ARG A 1011 -25.96 31.50 -1.82
N ILE A 1012 -25.04 31.03 -2.66
CA ILE A 1012 -24.18 31.90 -3.47
C ILE A 1012 -25.01 32.68 -4.50
N ARG A 1013 -26.03 32.06 -5.13
CA ARG A 1013 -26.97 32.79 -6.00
C ARG A 1013 -27.74 33.86 -5.24
N HIS A 1014 -28.18 33.57 -4.01
CA HIS A 1014 -28.82 34.56 -3.15
C HIS A 1014 -27.88 35.72 -2.81
N TYR A 1015 -26.63 35.44 -2.42
CA TYR A 1015 -25.63 36.47 -2.14
C TYR A 1015 -25.27 37.32 -3.36
N ALA A 1016 -25.31 36.74 -4.56
CA ALA A 1016 -25.05 37.47 -5.81
C ALA A 1016 -26.11 38.54 -6.12
N LEU A 1017 -27.33 38.42 -5.58
CA LEU A 1017 -28.39 39.42 -5.70
C LEU A 1017 -28.26 40.56 -4.69
N HIS A 1018 -27.44 40.40 -3.64
CA HIS A 1018 -27.28 41.39 -2.59
C HIS A 1018 -26.36 42.55 -3.03
N PRO A 1019 -26.58 43.80 -2.57
CA PRO A 1019 -25.71 44.95 -2.92
C PRO A 1019 -24.22 44.75 -2.63
N TRP A 1020 -23.88 43.92 -1.64
CA TRP A 1020 -22.49 43.61 -1.29
C TRP A 1020 -21.76 42.76 -2.34
N PHE A 1021 -22.47 42.13 -3.28
CA PHE A 1021 -21.82 41.34 -4.34
C PHE A 1021 -20.88 42.18 -5.21
N ALA A 1022 -21.21 43.45 -5.44
CA ALA A 1022 -20.34 44.38 -6.15
C ALA A 1022 -18.97 44.53 -5.47
N PHE A 1023 -18.95 44.48 -4.12
CA PHE A 1023 -17.73 44.50 -3.32
C PHE A 1023 -16.97 43.18 -3.40
N PHE A 1024 -17.65 42.03 -3.28
CA PHE A 1024 -17.00 40.72 -3.40
C PHE A 1024 -16.34 40.52 -4.76
N ARG A 1025 -17.01 40.93 -5.85
CA ARG A 1025 -16.53 40.80 -7.24
C ARG A 1025 -15.13 41.40 -7.47
N LEU A 1026 -14.78 42.46 -6.75
CA LEU A 1026 -13.48 43.14 -6.87
C LEU A 1026 -12.31 42.29 -6.35
N HIS A 1027 -12.58 41.35 -5.45
CA HIS A 1027 -11.56 40.55 -4.79
C HIS A 1027 -11.44 39.12 -5.34
N LEU A 1028 -12.29 38.73 -6.31
CA LEU A 1028 -12.28 37.39 -6.86
C LEU A 1028 -11.12 37.16 -7.83
N ASN A 1029 -10.43 36.03 -7.67
CA ASN A 1029 -9.41 35.57 -8.61
C ASN A 1029 -10.05 34.86 -9.82
N LEU A 1030 -9.24 34.50 -10.82
CA LEU A 1030 -9.73 33.92 -12.08
C LEU A 1030 -10.47 32.59 -11.86
N MET A 1031 -9.94 31.73 -10.98
CA MET A 1031 -10.53 30.41 -10.68
C MET A 1031 -11.89 30.55 -10.00
N GLU A 1032 -12.00 31.46 -9.04
CA GLU A 1032 -13.27 31.76 -8.35
C GLU A 1032 -14.32 32.33 -9.32
N LYS A 1033 -13.91 33.21 -10.24
CA LYS A 1033 -14.82 33.73 -11.28
C LYS A 1033 -15.32 32.62 -12.19
N GLN A 1034 -14.45 31.68 -12.58
CA GLN A 1034 -14.85 30.52 -13.40
C GLN A 1034 -15.80 29.59 -12.63
N ALA A 1035 -15.58 29.35 -11.35
CA ALA A 1035 -16.48 28.54 -10.51
C ALA A 1035 -17.89 29.14 -10.44
N LEU A 1036 -18.00 30.47 -10.27
CA LEU A 1036 -19.28 31.18 -10.27
C LEU A 1036 -19.98 31.17 -11.63
N GLN A 1037 -19.22 31.26 -12.74
CA GLN A 1037 -19.78 31.15 -14.08
C GLN A 1037 -20.42 29.78 -14.34
N LYS A 1038 -19.82 28.69 -13.83
CA LYS A 1038 -20.38 27.33 -13.96
C LYS A 1038 -21.77 27.19 -13.33
N ILE A 1039 -22.12 28.02 -12.34
CA ILE A 1039 -23.44 28.00 -11.69
C ILE A 1039 -24.41 29.09 -12.20
N GLY A 1040 -24.02 29.79 -13.27
CA GLY A 1040 -24.86 30.78 -13.97
C GLY A 1040 -24.78 32.21 -13.42
N ILE A 1041 -23.76 32.55 -12.61
CA ILE A 1041 -23.59 33.90 -12.06
C ILE A 1041 -22.68 34.71 -12.99
N ASN A 1042 -23.16 35.87 -13.44
CA ASN A 1042 -22.36 36.78 -14.26
C ASN A 1042 -21.39 37.58 -13.37
N VAL A 1043 -20.09 37.38 -13.58
CA VAL A 1043 -19.00 37.96 -12.76
C VAL A 1043 -18.19 39.03 -13.51
N ASN A 1044 -18.62 39.37 -14.74
CA ASN A 1044 -17.98 40.40 -15.56
C ASN A 1044 -18.43 41.81 -15.20
#